data_AF-A0A7J6H5W6-F1
#
_entry.id   AF-A0A7J6H5W6-F1
#
_cell.length_a   1.000
_cell.length_b   1.000
_cell.length_c   1.000
_cell.angle_alpha   90.00
_cell.angle_beta   90.00
_cell.angle_gamma   90.00
#
_symmetry.space_group_name_H-M   'P 1'
#
loop_
_entity.id
_entity.type
_entity.pdbx_description
1 polymer ?
#
loop_
_entity_poly.entity_id
_entity_poly.type
_entity_poly.pdbx_seq_one_letter_code
_entity_poly.pdbx_strand_id
1 'polypeptide(L)'
;MVSAEAARNVVGIIGNVISFGLFLSPVPTFWRIIKNKAVEEFKPDPYLATVLNCALWVFYGMPFIHPDSLLVVTINSVGLVLELIYLTIFFIYATNQGRKKVVTWLFIEVVFFGAVVAIGLLAFHGTTRRSLFVGILCDIFNIIMYTSPLTIMSKVIKTKSVEYMPFYLSLTNFLNGSCWTAYALIKFDIYVLVSNGLGAISGAAQLILYGCYYGTTPKKGKQGIDAPTKPAAEVQLSAADRSVPLHTIQMAPILSSHYFSYSSPTTPKILTFPITTTNRIRSFPTSLNHSSFRSRLTTRCSSQNPPQSPTQTEKRKKSFSLKECAISVALAFGLVTGVPALDVFNNAYAVNQPVPDMAVLISGPPIKDPGALLRYALPINNKAIREVQKPLEDITESLKVAGVKALDSVERNLKQASRSLKQGKTLIISGLAESKKEHGVELLGKLEAGMDELQQIVESRTRDAVAPKQKELLQYVGGVEEDMVDGFPYDVPEEYQNMPLLKGRATVDMKVKVKENPNLDECVFRIVLDGYNAPVTAGNFLDLVERHFYDGMEIQRADGFVVQTGDPEGPAEGFIDPSTEKTRTIPLEIMVEGEKVPVYGSTLEELGLYKAQTKLPFNAFGTMAMARDEFEDNSASSQVFWLLKESELTPSNANILDGRYAVFGYVTNNEELLADLKVGDVIESIEVVSGLDNLANPSYKIAG
;
A
#
# COMPACT_ATOMS: atom_id res chain seq x y z
N MET A 1 -39.76 32.61 -31.42
CA MET A 1 -39.67 31.80 -30.16
C MET A 1 -38.93 30.53 -30.49
N VAL A 2 -38.00 30.07 -29.64
CA VAL A 2 -37.31 28.78 -29.83
C VAL A 2 -38.26 27.67 -29.35
N SER A 3 -38.41 26.58 -30.11
CA SER A 3 -39.24 25.44 -29.68
C SER A 3 -38.53 24.65 -28.57
N ALA A 4 -39.30 23.98 -27.70
CA ALA A 4 -38.72 23.15 -26.63
C ALA A 4 -37.78 22.06 -27.17
N GLU A 5 -38.11 21.48 -28.33
CA GLU A 5 -37.26 20.52 -29.03
C GLU A 5 -35.95 21.14 -29.53
N ALA A 6 -35.99 22.33 -30.15
CA ALA A 6 -34.78 23.04 -30.56
C ALA A 6 -33.91 23.43 -29.36
N ALA A 7 -34.53 23.85 -28.24
CA ALA A 7 -33.82 24.15 -27.00
C ALA A 7 -33.15 22.88 -26.41
N ARG A 8 -33.87 21.75 -26.32
CA ARG A 8 -33.31 20.47 -25.85
C ARG A 8 -32.15 20.00 -26.73
N ASN A 9 -32.26 20.15 -28.05
CA ASN A 9 -31.19 19.78 -28.98
C ASN A 9 -29.95 20.67 -28.81
N VAL A 10 -30.10 21.99 -28.71
CA VAL A 10 -28.97 22.91 -28.44
C VAL A 10 -28.28 22.57 -27.11
N VAL A 11 -29.05 22.39 -26.03
CA VAL A 11 -28.50 22.02 -24.71
C VAL A 11 -27.80 20.67 -24.74
N GLY A 12 -28.37 19.67 -25.44
CA GLY A 12 -27.76 18.36 -25.60
C GLY A 12 -26.47 18.36 -26.43
N ILE A 13 -26.38 19.21 -27.46
CA ILE A 13 -25.14 19.42 -28.24
C ILE A 13 -24.05 20.06 -27.36
N ILE A 14 -24.39 21.08 -26.56
CA ILE A 14 -23.46 21.68 -25.59
C ILE A 14 -23.00 20.63 -24.57
N GLY A 15 -23.92 19.82 -24.03
CA GLY A 15 -23.61 18.70 -23.14
C GLY A 15 -22.65 17.68 -23.77
N ASN A 16 -22.87 17.31 -25.04
CA ASN A 16 -21.96 16.43 -25.80
C ASN A 16 -20.54 17.02 -25.88
N VAL A 17 -20.39 18.31 -26.19
CA VAL A 17 -19.07 18.97 -26.29
C VAL A 17 -18.35 19.03 -24.93
N ILE A 18 -19.07 19.35 -23.84
CA ILE A 18 -18.49 19.41 -22.49
C ILE A 18 -18.08 18.01 -22.02
N SER A 19 -18.96 17.03 -22.16
CA SER A 19 -18.67 15.62 -21.84
C SER A 19 -17.49 15.07 -22.64
N PHE A 20 -17.33 15.44 -23.91
CA PHE A 20 -16.18 15.04 -24.72
C PHE A 20 -14.86 15.56 -24.13
N GLY A 21 -14.84 16.82 -23.66
CA GLY A 21 -13.71 17.36 -22.92
C GLY A 21 -13.39 16.58 -21.64
N LEU A 22 -14.41 16.10 -20.91
CA LEU A 22 -14.22 15.25 -19.73
C LEU A 22 -13.62 13.88 -20.09
N PHE A 23 -14.09 13.23 -21.16
CA PHE A 23 -13.51 11.97 -21.65
C PHE A 23 -12.06 12.12 -22.17
N LEU A 24 -11.62 13.34 -22.53
CA LEU A 24 -10.23 13.62 -22.86
C LEU A 24 -9.34 13.92 -21.64
N SER A 25 -9.91 14.07 -20.44
CA SER A 25 -9.12 14.35 -19.23
C SER A 25 -8.04 13.30 -18.88
N PRO A 26 -8.19 11.99 -19.20
CA PRO A 26 -7.13 10.99 -18.97
C PRO A 26 -6.01 10.99 -20.03
N VAL A 27 -6.10 11.76 -21.12
CA VAL A 27 -5.10 11.74 -22.21
C VAL A 27 -3.66 11.99 -21.71
N PRO A 28 -3.37 12.97 -20.82
CA PRO A 28 -2.02 13.18 -20.31
C PRO A 28 -1.47 11.96 -19.55
N THR A 29 -2.32 11.27 -18.79
CA THR A 29 -1.98 10.03 -18.07
C THR A 29 -1.63 8.91 -19.05
N PHE A 30 -2.45 8.68 -20.08
CA PHE A 30 -2.15 7.65 -21.08
C PHE A 30 -0.97 7.98 -21.98
N TRP A 31 -0.70 9.27 -22.22
CA TRP A 31 0.52 9.72 -22.89
C TRP A 31 1.77 9.38 -22.07
N ARG A 32 1.73 9.57 -20.73
CA ARG A 32 2.79 9.16 -19.80
C ARG A 32 3.02 7.64 -19.87
N ILE A 33 1.96 6.84 -19.81
CA ILE A 33 2.04 5.37 -19.97
C ILE A 33 2.68 4.97 -21.30
N ILE A 34 2.28 5.60 -22.42
CA ILE A 34 2.86 5.33 -23.75
C ILE A 34 4.35 5.70 -23.81
N LYS A 35 4.74 6.83 -23.20
CA LYS A 35 6.12 7.33 -23.16
C LYS A 35 7.01 6.40 -22.33
N ASN A 36 6.57 6.05 -21.13
CA ASN A 36 7.34 5.31 -20.14
C ASN A 36 7.28 3.78 -20.33
N LYS A 37 6.42 3.29 -21.23
CA LYS A 37 6.26 1.86 -21.59
C LYS A 37 5.80 0.96 -20.44
N ALA A 38 5.32 1.55 -19.36
CA ALA A 38 4.75 0.89 -18.19
C ALA A 38 3.48 1.63 -17.77
N VAL A 39 2.56 0.91 -17.11
CA VAL A 39 1.35 1.52 -16.53
C VAL A 39 1.59 2.21 -15.19
N GLU A 40 2.80 2.10 -14.63
CA GLU A 40 3.17 2.68 -13.32
C GLU A 40 2.14 2.28 -12.25
N GLU A 41 1.77 3.21 -11.35
CA GLU A 41 0.73 3.01 -10.34
C GLU A 41 -0.70 3.16 -10.87
N PHE A 42 -0.88 3.56 -12.14
CA PHE A 42 -2.21 3.83 -12.68
C PHE A 42 -3.05 2.55 -12.67
N LYS A 43 -4.31 2.69 -12.24
CA LYS A 43 -5.24 1.56 -12.05
C LYS A 43 -6.27 1.53 -13.19
N PRO A 44 -6.67 0.35 -13.70
CA PRO A 44 -7.65 0.25 -14.78
C PRO A 44 -9.09 0.50 -14.32
N ASP A 45 -9.32 0.49 -13.00
CA ASP A 45 -10.64 0.48 -12.36
C ASP A 45 -11.57 1.65 -12.76
N PRO A 46 -11.13 2.92 -12.87
CA PRO A 46 -12.01 4.01 -13.29
C PRO A 46 -12.50 3.85 -14.73
N TYR A 47 -11.64 3.33 -15.62
CA TYR A 47 -11.94 3.16 -17.04
C TYR A 47 -12.86 1.97 -17.27
N LEU A 48 -12.68 0.86 -16.53
CA LEU A 48 -13.61 -0.28 -16.48
C LEU A 48 -15.03 0.16 -16.04
N ALA A 49 -15.12 0.86 -14.90
CA ALA A 49 -16.40 1.39 -14.43
C ALA A 49 -17.08 2.33 -15.46
N THR A 50 -16.28 3.14 -16.15
CA THR A 50 -16.78 4.08 -17.17
C THR A 50 -17.21 3.37 -18.46
N VAL A 51 -16.55 2.27 -18.87
CA VAL A 51 -17.02 1.39 -19.97
C VAL A 51 -18.42 0.86 -19.68
N LEU A 52 -18.64 0.26 -18.51
CA LEU A 52 -19.96 -0.29 -18.16
C LEU A 52 -21.03 0.80 -18.08
N ASN A 53 -20.72 1.94 -17.45
CA ASN A 53 -21.65 3.08 -17.36
C ASN A 53 -22.02 3.60 -18.77
N CYS A 54 -21.03 3.81 -19.65
CA CYS A 54 -21.28 4.24 -21.03
C CYS A 54 -22.13 3.22 -21.80
N ALA A 55 -21.86 1.91 -21.67
CA ALA A 55 -22.64 0.86 -22.32
C ALA A 55 -24.11 0.87 -21.86
N LEU A 56 -24.36 1.04 -20.56
CA LEU A 56 -25.71 1.15 -19.99
C LEU A 56 -26.44 2.39 -20.51
N TRP A 57 -25.80 3.57 -20.55
CA TRP A 57 -26.41 4.80 -21.08
C TRP A 57 -26.63 4.78 -22.59
N VAL A 58 -25.73 4.15 -23.36
CA VAL A 58 -25.95 3.84 -24.80
C VAL A 58 -27.21 3.00 -24.96
N PHE A 59 -27.35 1.91 -24.20
CA PHE A 59 -28.52 1.04 -24.28
C PHE A 59 -29.81 1.76 -23.84
N TYR A 60 -29.76 2.54 -22.76
CA TYR A 60 -30.86 3.37 -22.28
C TYR A 60 -31.41 4.29 -23.37
N GLY A 61 -30.55 5.09 -24.00
CA GLY A 61 -30.96 6.08 -25.00
C GLY A 61 -31.38 5.51 -26.36
N MET A 62 -31.28 4.18 -26.57
CA MET A 62 -31.75 3.56 -27.81
C MET A 62 -33.27 3.76 -27.96
N PRO A 63 -33.79 4.11 -29.16
CA PRO A 63 -35.22 4.44 -29.33
C PRO A 63 -36.22 3.36 -28.91
N PHE A 64 -35.81 2.09 -28.89
CA PHE A 64 -36.64 0.95 -28.45
C PHE A 64 -36.57 0.65 -26.93
N ILE A 65 -35.72 1.39 -26.20
CA ILE A 65 -35.64 1.42 -24.73
C ILE A 65 -36.21 2.75 -24.21
N HIS A 66 -35.61 3.88 -24.59
CA HIS A 66 -36.07 5.24 -24.28
C HIS A 66 -36.06 6.13 -25.55
N PRO A 67 -37.24 6.45 -26.13
CA PRO A 67 -37.35 7.38 -27.26
C PRO A 67 -36.78 8.77 -26.94
N ASP A 68 -36.34 9.48 -27.98
CA ASP A 68 -36.00 10.92 -27.93
C ASP A 68 -34.84 11.31 -26.97
N SER A 69 -33.96 10.34 -26.67
CA SER A 69 -32.70 10.53 -25.93
C SER A 69 -31.45 10.20 -26.76
N LEU A 70 -31.51 10.37 -28.09
CA LEU A 70 -30.41 10.05 -29.03
C LEU A 70 -29.09 10.80 -28.70
N LEU A 71 -29.17 12.03 -28.16
CA LEU A 71 -27.97 12.80 -27.77
C LEU A 71 -27.27 12.23 -26.53
N VAL A 72 -27.95 11.39 -25.73
CA VAL A 72 -27.33 10.61 -24.66
C VAL A 72 -26.56 9.42 -25.25
N VAL A 73 -27.09 8.80 -26.32
CA VAL A 73 -26.42 7.71 -27.05
C VAL A 73 -25.14 8.19 -27.71
N THR A 74 -25.16 9.34 -28.38
CA THR A 74 -23.98 9.86 -29.12
C THR A 74 -22.79 10.04 -28.18
N ILE A 75 -22.99 10.71 -27.05
CA ILE A 75 -21.88 11.02 -26.15
C ILE A 75 -21.34 9.79 -25.43
N ASN A 76 -22.21 8.90 -24.96
CA ASN A 76 -21.78 7.67 -24.29
C ASN A 76 -21.17 6.67 -25.29
N SER A 77 -21.53 6.72 -26.58
CA SER A 77 -20.83 5.95 -27.62
C SER A 77 -19.40 6.45 -27.84
N VAL A 78 -19.20 7.78 -27.86
CA VAL A 78 -17.84 8.36 -27.95
C VAL A 78 -17.02 8.05 -26.70
N GLY A 79 -17.62 8.20 -25.51
CA GLY A 79 -17.01 7.79 -24.24
C GLY A 79 -16.58 6.33 -24.24
N LEU A 80 -17.50 5.42 -24.58
CA LEU A 80 -17.21 3.98 -24.67
C LEU A 80 -16.02 3.66 -25.60
N VAL A 81 -15.90 4.34 -26.75
CA VAL A 81 -14.76 4.17 -27.66
C VAL A 81 -13.46 4.68 -27.04
N LEU A 82 -13.47 5.86 -26.40
CA LEU A 82 -12.28 6.42 -25.74
C LEU A 82 -11.82 5.56 -24.55
N GLU A 83 -12.74 5.10 -23.71
CA GLU A 83 -12.42 4.22 -22.58
C GLU A 83 -11.87 2.85 -23.03
N LEU A 84 -12.37 2.29 -24.13
CA LEU A 84 -11.80 1.08 -24.73
C LEU A 84 -10.40 1.32 -25.33
N ILE A 85 -10.12 2.51 -25.86
CA ILE A 85 -8.76 2.91 -26.30
C ILE A 85 -7.83 3.01 -25.08
N TYR A 86 -8.27 3.67 -24.00
CA TYR A 86 -7.52 3.76 -22.74
C TYR A 86 -7.22 2.37 -22.16
N LEU A 87 -8.21 1.49 -22.04
CA LEU A 87 -8.01 0.12 -21.58
C LEU A 87 -7.12 -0.71 -22.52
N THR A 88 -7.14 -0.45 -23.83
CA THR A 88 -6.23 -1.10 -24.78
C THR A 88 -4.79 -0.65 -24.57
N ILE A 89 -4.55 0.65 -24.41
CA ILE A 89 -3.22 1.20 -24.09
C ILE A 89 -2.74 0.65 -22.75
N PHE A 90 -3.60 0.66 -21.74
CA PHE A 90 -3.33 0.06 -20.44
C PHE A 90 -2.90 -1.40 -20.58
N PHE A 91 -3.70 -2.21 -21.28
CA PHE A 91 -3.46 -3.64 -21.47
C PHE A 91 -2.13 -3.93 -22.18
N ILE A 92 -1.74 -3.10 -23.16
CA ILE A 92 -0.45 -3.24 -23.86
C ILE A 92 0.72 -3.08 -22.89
N TYR A 93 0.72 -2.06 -22.03
CA TYR A 93 1.83 -1.75 -21.13
C TYR A 93 1.71 -2.34 -19.71
N ALA A 94 0.57 -2.98 -19.39
CA ALA A 94 0.33 -3.59 -18.09
C ALA A 94 1.11 -4.89 -17.89
N THR A 95 1.40 -5.18 -16.62
CA THR A 95 1.90 -6.49 -16.18
C THR A 95 0.86 -7.59 -16.45
N ASN A 96 1.29 -8.86 -16.40
CA ASN A 96 0.37 -9.99 -16.57
C ASN A 96 -0.78 -10.02 -15.53
N GLN A 97 -0.60 -9.40 -14.36
CA GLN A 97 -1.67 -9.26 -13.38
C GLN A 97 -2.68 -8.17 -13.80
N GLY A 98 -2.21 -6.99 -14.21
CA GLY A 98 -3.07 -5.92 -14.73
C GLY A 98 -3.85 -6.35 -15.98
N ARG A 99 -3.20 -7.07 -16.90
CA ARG A 99 -3.84 -7.69 -18.07
C ARG A 99 -4.94 -8.69 -17.69
N LYS A 100 -4.66 -9.60 -16.74
CA LYS A 100 -5.67 -10.53 -16.21
C LYS A 100 -6.84 -9.79 -15.56
N LYS A 101 -6.58 -8.72 -14.79
CA LYS A 101 -7.63 -7.89 -14.18
C LYS A 101 -8.55 -7.30 -15.24
N VAL A 102 -7.99 -6.62 -16.25
CA VAL A 102 -8.77 -6.02 -17.36
C VAL A 102 -9.61 -7.07 -18.10
N VAL A 103 -9.03 -8.20 -18.48
CA VAL A 103 -9.77 -9.27 -19.19
C VAL A 103 -10.89 -9.86 -18.34
N THR A 104 -10.64 -10.13 -17.05
CA THR A 104 -11.65 -10.69 -16.15
C THR A 104 -12.82 -9.74 -15.94
N TRP A 105 -12.55 -8.46 -15.69
CA TRP A 105 -13.60 -7.46 -15.48
C TRP A 105 -14.38 -7.16 -16.76
N LEU A 106 -13.73 -6.95 -17.90
CA LEU A 106 -14.43 -6.80 -19.18
C LEU A 106 -15.29 -8.01 -19.53
N PHE A 107 -14.85 -9.23 -19.21
CA PHE A 107 -15.67 -10.43 -19.39
C PHE A 107 -16.92 -10.42 -18.48
N ILE A 108 -16.77 -10.07 -17.20
CA ILE A 108 -17.88 -9.92 -16.26
C ILE A 108 -18.86 -8.84 -16.73
N GLU A 109 -18.36 -7.68 -17.17
CA GLU A 109 -19.15 -6.57 -17.71
C GLU A 109 -19.92 -6.96 -18.96
N VAL A 110 -19.29 -7.66 -19.91
CA VAL A 110 -19.97 -8.14 -21.13
C VAL A 110 -21.06 -9.16 -20.81
N VAL A 111 -20.82 -10.09 -19.88
CA VAL A 111 -21.83 -11.07 -19.43
C VAL A 111 -22.99 -10.37 -18.71
N PHE A 112 -22.69 -9.45 -17.80
CA PHE A 112 -23.69 -8.67 -17.06
C PHE A 112 -24.53 -7.79 -18.01
N PHE A 113 -23.88 -7.02 -18.89
CA PHE A 113 -24.55 -6.17 -19.86
C PHE A 113 -25.39 -7.01 -20.84
N GLY A 114 -24.88 -8.15 -21.31
CA GLY A 114 -25.65 -9.11 -22.11
C GLY A 114 -26.91 -9.60 -21.41
N ALA A 115 -26.84 -9.88 -20.11
CA ALA A 115 -28.01 -10.23 -19.29
C ALA A 115 -28.99 -9.06 -19.14
N VAL A 116 -28.51 -7.83 -18.91
CA VAL A 116 -29.35 -6.61 -18.86
C VAL A 116 -30.08 -6.39 -20.19
N VAL A 117 -29.39 -6.54 -21.32
CA VAL A 117 -29.99 -6.42 -22.66
C VAL A 117 -31.05 -7.51 -22.89
N ALA A 118 -30.74 -8.76 -22.56
CA ALA A 118 -31.66 -9.88 -22.72
C ALA A 118 -32.92 -9.72 -21.84
N ILE A 119 -32.77 -9.38 -20.56
CA ILE A 119 -33.89 -9.13 -19.65
C ILE A 119 -34.70 -7.91 -20.12
N GLY A 120 -34.01 -6.81 -20.47
CA GLY A 120 -34.63 -5.58 -20.97
C GLY A 120 -35.51 -5.81 -22.19
N LEU A 121 -35.06 -6.61 -23.17
CA LEU A 121 -35.80 -6.85 -24.39
C LEU A 121 -36.85 -7.97 -24.29
N LEU A 122 -36.57 -9.05 -23.55
CA LEU A 122 -37.41 -10.25 -23.51
C LEU A 122 -38.44 -10.24 -22.36
N ALA A 123 -38.07 -9.76 -21.18
CA ALA A 123 -38.98 -9.72 -20.03
C ALA A 123 -39.92 -8.49 -20.07
N PHE A 124 -39.43 -7.36 -20.57
CA PHE A 124 -40.18 -6.11 -20.60
C PHE A 124 -40.67 -5.75 -22.01
N HIS A 125 -41.98 -5.49 -22.11
CA HIS A 125 -42.65 -5.06 -23.32
C HIS A 125 -43.05 -3.59 -23.22
N GLY A 126 -42.86 -2.84 -24.31
CA GLY A 126 -43.07 -1.39 -24.38
C GLY A 126 -41.91 -0.58 -23.77
N THR A 127 -41.70 0.63 -24.31
CA THR A 127 -40.58 1.51 -23.92
C THR A 127 -40.65 1.94 -22.45
N THR A 128 -41.84 2.22 -21.90
CA THR A 128 -42.00 2.67 -20.50
C THR A 128 -41.38 1.71 -19.48
N ARG A 129 -41.63 0.40 -19.59
CA ARG A 129 -41.07 -0.61 -18.66
C ARG A 129 -39.57 -0.84 -18.89
N ARG A 130 -39.13 -0.75 -20.14
CA ARG A 130 -37.70 -0.87 -20.53
C ARG A 130 -36.88 0.31 -20.00
N SER A 131 -37.39 1.52 -20.20
CA SER A 131 -36.84 2.76 -19.63
C SER A 131 -36.74 2.68 -18.11
N LEU A 132 -37.78 2.21 -17.42
CA LEU A 132 -37.76 2.04 -15.95
C LEU A 132 -36.67 1.07 -15.49
N PHE A 133 -36.61 -0.12 -16.09
CA PHE A 133 -35.63 -1.14 -15.72
C PHE A 133 -34.18 -0.69 -16.00
N VAL A 134 -33.91 -0.21 -17.21
CA VAL A 134 -32.55 0.19 -17.61
C VAL A 134 -32.14 1.50 -16.94
N GLY A 135 -33.05 2.47 -16.81
CA GLY A 135 -32.80 3.77 -16.19
C GLY A 135 -32.42 3.66 -14.71
N ILE A 136 -33.13 2.83 -13.93
CA ILE A 136 -32.77 2.55 -12.53
C ILE A 136 -31.35 1.96 -12.42
N LEU A 137 -30.98 1.05 -13.32
CA LEU A 137 -29.61 0.51 -13.34
C LEU A 137 -28.57 1.58 -13.69
N CYS A 138 -28.85 2.44 -14.67
CA CYS A 138 -27.98 3.56 -15.02
C CYS A 138 -27.75 4.51 -13.83
N ASP A 139 -28.82 4.85 -13.11
CA ASP A 139 -28.74 5.70 -11.91
C ASP A 139 -27.94 5.05 -10.78
N ILE A 140 -28.16 3.76 -10.49
CA ILE A 140 -27.41 3.05 -9.44
C ILE A 140 -25.90 3.06 -9.74
N PHE A 141 -25.49 2.69 -10.96
CA PHE A 141 -24.07 2.66 -11.31
C PHE A 141 -23.44 4.07 -11.31
N ASN A 142 -24.15 5.08 -11.80
CA ASN A 142 -23.64 6.45 -11.82
C ASN A 142 -23.56 7.07 -10.41
N ILE A 143 -24.52 6.77 -9.52
CA ILE A 143 -24.44 7.16 -8.09
C ILE A 143 -23.22 6.53 -7.41
N ILE A 144 -22.92 5.26 -7.70
CA ILE A 144 -21.70 4.60 -7.19
C ILE A 144 -20.44 5.33 -7.69
N MET A 145 -20.39 5.77 -8.95
CA MET A 145 -19.26 6.53 -9.48
C MET A 145 -19.05 7.88 -8.78
N TYR A 146 -20.10 8.54 -8.27
CA TYR A 146 -19.98 9.76 -7.45
C TYR A 146 -19.29 9.55 -6.09
N THR A 147 -19.00 8.32 -5.68
CA THR A 147 -18.15 8.04 -4.52
C THR A 147 -16.75 8.66 -4.69
N SER A 148 -16.19 8.67 -5.91
CA SER A 148 -14.87 9.26 -6.20
C SER A 148 -14.80 10.78 -5.92
N PRO A 149 -15.65 11.65 -6.50
CA PRO A 149 -15.64 13.08 -6.16
C PRO A 149 -15.99 13.34 -4.68
N LEU A 150 -16.78 12.48 -4.01
CA LEU A 150 -17.02 12.57 -2.57
C LEU A 150 -15.76 12.32 -1.73
N THR A 151 -14.92 11.32 -2.07
CA THR A 151 -13.65 11.09 -1.36
C THR A 151 -12.66 12.24 -1.58
N ILE A 152 -12.60 12.82 -2.79
CA ILE A 152 -11.77 14.00 -3.06
C ILE A 152 -12.26 15.23 -2.30
N MET A 153 -13.58 15.46 -2.21
CA MET A 153 -14.14 16.53 -1.35
C MET A 153 -13.80 16.31 0.12
N SER A 154 -13.85 15.06 0.62
CA SER A 154 -13.39 14.74 1.97
C SER A 154 -11.89 15.03 2.16
N LYS A 155 -11.04 14.70 1.17
CA LYS A 155 -9.61 15.03 1.19
C LYS A 155 -9.40 16.55 1.30
N VAL A 156 -10.06 17.35 0.46
CA VAL A 156 -9.97 18.84 0.52
C VAL A 156 -10.41 19.41 1.87
N ILE A 157 -11.51 18.89 2.46
CA ILE A 157 -11.99 19.35 3.77
C ILE A 157 -10.99 19.01 4.90
N LYS A 158 -10.35 17.83 4.83
CA LYS A 158 -9.34 17.38 5.79
C LYS A 158 -8.03 18.15 5.64
N THR A 159 -7.46 18.21 4.44
CA THR A 159 -6.14 18.80 4.16
C THR A 159 -6.15 20.32 4.02
N LYS A 160 -7.32 20.97 4.03
CA LYS A 160 -7.50 22.43 3.83
C LYS A 160 -6.89 22.94 2.50
N SER A 161 -6.63 22.03 1.56
CA SER A 161 -5.88 22.25 0.32
C SER A 161 -6.67 21.71 -0.88
N VAL A 162 -6.68 22.47 -1.98
CA VAL A 162 -7.38 22.12 -3.22
C VAL A 162 -6.50 21.44 -4.27
N GLU A 163 -5.26 21.06 -3.92
CA GLU A 163 -4.26 20.48 -4.85
C GLU A 163 -4.80 19.26 -5.61
N TYR A 164 -5.53 18.38 -4.92
CA TYR A 164 -6.13 17.17 -5.50
C TYR A 164 -7.48 17.41 -6.20
N MET A 165 -7.94 18.66 -6.30
CA MET A 165 -9.22 19.04 -6.91
C MET A 165 -9.02 20.17 -7.94
N PRO A 166 -8.58 19.84 -9.18
CA PRO A 166 -8.30 20.86 -10.19
C PRO A 166 -9.56 21.66 -10.56
N PHE A 167 -9.49 22.99 -10.42
CA PHE A 167 -10.61 23.92 -10.65
C PHE A 167 -11.35 23.64 -11.98
N TYR A 168 -10.61 23.54 -13.08
CA TYR A 168 -11.20 23.35 -14.40
C TYR A 168 -11.91 22.00 -14.55
N LEU A 169 -11.47 20.95 -13.85
CA LEU A 169 -12.15 19.65 -13.87
C LEU A 169 -13.46 19.72 -13.09
N SER A 170 -13.45 20.32 -11.89
CA SER A 170 -14.67 20.55 -11.10
C SER A 170 -15.67 21.48 -11.79
N LEU A 171 -15.19 22.54 -12.44
CA LEU A 171 -16.02 23.45 -13.24
C LEU A 171 -16.65 22.73 -14.43
N THR A 172 -15.86 21.95 -15.18
CA THR A 172 -16.36 21.20 -16.35
C THR A 172 -17.38 20.14 -15.90
N ASN A 173 -17.15 19.45 -14.79
CA ASN A 173 -18.12 18.52 -14.20
C ASN A 173 -19.43 19.20 -13.78
N PHE A 174 -19.35 20.35 -13.11
CA PHE A 174 -20.53 21.14 -12.72
C PHE A 174 -21.34 21.61 -13.95
N LEU A 175 -20.68 22.15 -14.97
CA LEU A 175 -21.31 22.58 -16.20
C LEU A 175 -21.92 21.39 -16.97
N ASN A 176 -21.25 20.24 -16.97
CA ASN A 176 -21.75 19.01 -17.57
C ASN A 176 -23.05 18.54 -16.91
N GLY A 177 -23.04 18.37 -15.59
CA GLY A 177 -24.21 17.98 -14.82
C GLY A 177 -25.36 18.98 -14.98
N SER A 178 -25.05 20.28 -15.00
CA SER A 178 -26.04 21.34 -15.23
C SER A 178 -26.67 21.29 -16.62
N CYS A 179 -25.88 21.05 -17.68
CA CYS A 179 -26.40 20.92 -19.05
C CYS A 179 -27.29 19.68 -19.20
N TRP A 180 -26.87 18.53 -18.68
CA TRP A 180 -27.67 17.31 -18.76
C TRP A 180 -28.92 17.35 -17.85
N THR A 181 -28.85 18.04 -16.71
CA THR A 181 -30.03 18.38 -15.89
C THR A 181 -31.02 19.24 -16.68
N ALA A 182 -30.56 20.29 -17.35
CA ALA A 182 -31.42 21.13 -18.18
C ALA A 182 -32.01 20.35 -19.38
N TYR A 183 -31.20 19.52 -20.05
CA TYR A 183 -31.66 18.62 -21.12
C TYR A 183 -32.81 17.71 -20.64
N ALA A 184 -32.66 17.12 -19.46
CA ALA A 184 -33.65 16.26 -18.83
C ALA A 184 -34.92 17.02 -18.43
N LEU A 185 -34.82 18.26 -17.95
CA LEU A 185 -35.98 19.06 -17.54
C LEU A 185 -36.84 19.57 -18.71
N ILE A 186 -36.24 19.92 -19.86
CA ILE A 186 -36.99 20.47 -21.02
C ILE A 186 -38.01 19.47 -21.58
N LYS A 187 -37.69 18.17 -21.53
CA LYS A 187 -38.62 17.07 -21.81
C LYS A 187 -38.35 15.98 -20.78
N PHE A 188 -39.16 16.02 -19.72
CA PHE A 188 -38.91 15.35 -18.44
C PHE A 188 -38.44 13.89 -18.57
N ASP A 189 -37.15 13.69 -18.35
CA ASP A 189 -36.48 12.39 -18.23
C ASP A 189 -35.95 12.25 -16.80
N ILE A 190 -36.64 11.47 -15.96
CA ILE A 190 -36.31 11.35 -14.54
C ILE A 190 -34.94 10.68 -14.29
N TYR A 191 -34.51 9.76 -15.16
CA TYR A 191 -33.28 9.00 -14.96
C TYR A 191 -32.07 9.87 -15.32
N VAL A 192 -32.10 10.53 -16.48
CA VAL A 192 -31.08 11.52 -16.83
C VAL A 192 -31.05 12.67 -15.79
N LEU A 193 -32.20 13.06 -15.24
CA LEU A 193 -32.30 14.09 -14.19
C LEU A 193 -31.68 13.67 -12.85
N VAL A 194 -31.99 12.48 -12.32
CA VAL A 194 -31.47 12.02 -11.02
C VAL A 194 -29.95 11.94 -11.06
N SER A 195 -29.44 11.22 -12.06
CA SER A 195 -28.00 11.10 -12.32
C SER A 195 -27.30 12.46 -12.43
N ASN A 196 -27.71 13.30 -13.39
CA ASN A 196 -26.97 14.53 -13.67
C ASN A 196 -27.24 15.65 -12.66
N GLY A 197 -28.39 15.62 -11.98
CA GLY A 197 -28.70 16.52 -10.88
C GLY A 197 -27.80 16.28 -9.67
N LEU A 198 -27.56 15.02 -9.30
CA LEU A 198 -26.58 14.66 -8.27
C LEU A 198 -25.16 15.06 -8.68
N GLY A 199 -24.79 14.85 -9.95
CA GLY A 199 -23.52 15.34 -10.50
C GLY A 199 -23.36 16.86 -10.44
N ALA A 200 -24.42 17.62 -10.75
CA ALA A 200 -24.43 19.07 -10.65
C ALA A 200 -24.31 19.55 -9.18
N ILE A 201 -25.03 18.92 -8.25
CA ILE A 201 -24.91 19.21 -6.81
C ILE A 201 -23.49 18.91 -6.31
N SER A 202 -22.91 17.77 -6.68
CA SER A 202 -21.54 17.42 -6.32
C SER A 202 -20.52 18.37 -6.94
N GLY A 203 -20.68 18.79 -8.19
CA GLY A 203 -19.82 19.76 -8.85
C GLY A 203 -19.92 21.16 -8.23
N ALA A 204 -21.12 21.59 -7.83
CA ALA A 204 -21.32 22.82 -7.08
C ALA A 204 -20.62 22.77 -5.71
N ALA A 205 -20.76 21.65 -4.99
CA ALA A 205 -20.06 21.44 -3.71
C ALA A 205 -18.53 21.46 -3.89
N GLN A 206 -17.99 20.85 -4.95
CA GLN A 206 -16.58 20.94 -5.31
C GLN A 206 -16.13 22.38 -5.55
N LEU A 207 -16.89 23.17 -6.31
CA LEU A 207 -16.56 24.59 -6.58
C LEU A 207 -16.65 25.47 -5.33
N ILE A 208 -17.62 25.21 -4.44
CA ILE A 208 -17.72 25.90 -3.14
C ILE A 208 -16.52 25.56 -2.26
N LEU A 209 -16.19 24.27 -2.11
CA LEU A 209 -15.02 23.83 -1.36
C LEU A 209 -13.72 24.38 -1.95
N TYR A 210 -13.60 24.42 -3.28
CA TYR A 210 -12.48 25.07 -3.96
C TYR A 210 -12.38 26.55 -3.56
N GLY A 211 -13.48 27.30 -3.64
CA GLY A 211 -13.52 28.71 -3.23
C GLY A 211 -13.15 28.93 -1.76
N CYS A 212 -13.64 28.07 -0.85
CA CYS A 212 -13.35 28.14 0.59
C CYS A 212 -11.87 27.85 0.91
N TYR A 213 -11.26 26.86 0.25
CA TYR A 213 -9.93 26.36 0.60
C TYR A 213 -8.81 26.81 -0.35
N TYR A 214 -9.11 27.47 -1.47
CA TYR A 214 -8.08 28.02 -2.38
C TYR A 214 -7.20 29.08 -1.69
N GLY A 215 -7.78 29.86 -0.78
CA GLY A 215 -7.03 30.86 0.01
C GLY A 215 -6.10 30.24 1.07
N THR A 216 -6.47 29.08 1.62
CA THR A 216 -5.70 28.34 2.63
C THR A 216 -4.76 27.29 2.02
N THR A 217 -4.86 27.03 0.72
CA THR A 217 -4.00 26.08 0.02
C THR A 217 -2.55 26.57 0.03
N PRO A 218 -1.59 25.80 0.55
CA PRO A 218 -0.18 26.20 0.61
C PRO A 218 0.36 26.53 -0.79
N LYS A 219 0.71 27.79 -1.03
CA LYS A 219 1.30 28.23 -2.30
C LYS A 219 2.77 27.85 -2.32
N LYS A 220 3.13 26.82 -3.10
CA LYS A 220 4.53 26.45 -3.38
C LYS A 220 5.32 27.71 -3.79
N GLY A 221 6.36 28.03 -3.01
CA GLY A 221 6.95 29.36 -2.96
C GLY A 221 7.64 29.81 -4.26
N LYS A 222 6.99 30.70 -5.01
CA LYS A 222 7.65 31.63 -5.94
C LYS A 222 7.66 33.03 -5.34
N GLN A 223 8.62 33.31 -4.46
CA GLN A 223 9.03 34.67 -4.12
C GLN A 223 10.44 34.68 -3.56
N GLY A 224 11.41 34.78 -4.47
CA GLY A 224 12.66 35.45 -4.20
C GLY A 224 12.69 36.75 -5.02
N ILE A 225 13.41 37.74 -4.50
CA ILE A 225 13.74 39.05 -5.12
C ILE A 225 12.68 40.16 -4.92
N ASP A 226 13.15 41.23 -4.26
CA ASP A 226 12.66 42.62 -4.14
C ASP A 226 11.37 42.97 -3.36
N ALA A 227 11.54 43.33 -2.07
CA ALA A 227 11.25 44.66 -1.48
C ALA A 227 11.07 44.59 0.07
N PRO A 228 11.35 45.67 0.84
CA PRO A 228 11.75 45.51 2.25
C PRO A 228 10.69 45.78 3.34
N THR A 229 11.01 45.20 4.49
CA THR A 229 10.52 45.38 5.87
C THR A 229 9.83 46.69 6.25
N LYS A 230 8.70 46.60 7.00
CA LYS A 230 8.57 47.15 8.37
C LYS A 230 7.32 46.65 9.12
N PRO A 231 7.32 46.62 10.47
CA PRO A 231 6.26 46.03 11.29
C PRO A 231 5.31 47.07 11.90
N ALA A 232 4.10 46.63 12.30
CA ALA A 232 3.42 46.93 13.57
C ALA A 232 1.91 46.61 13.49
N ALA A 233 1.39 45.88 14.50
CA ALA A 233 0.44 46.40 15.50
C ALA A 233 -0.47 45.30 16.07
N GLU A 234 -0.61 45.30 17.39
CA GLU A 234 -1.56 44.47 18.14
C GLU A 234 -3.02 44.89 17.87
N VAL A 235 -3.94 43.93 17.86
CA VAL A 235 -5.28 44.12 18.44
C VAL A 235 -5.67 42.84 19.18
N GLN A 236 -5.81 42.92 20.49
CA GLN A 236 -6.48 41.89 21.30
C GLN A 236 -8.00 41.98 21.12
N LEU A 237 -8.70 40.84 21.11
CA LEU A 237 -10.09 40.81 21.61
C LEU A 237 -10.48 39.43 22.16
N SER A 238 -11.48 39.45 23.03
CA SER A 238 -11.66 38.52 24.15
C SER A 238 -12.26 37.15 23.80
N ALA A 239 -11.98 36.21 24.69
CA ALA A 239 -12.59 34.88 24.75
C ALA A 239 -14.13 34.87 24.62
N ALA A 240 -14.63 33.84 23.94
CA ALA A 240 -15.98 33.31 24.15
C ALA A 240 -15.93 31.79 24.03
N ASP A 241 -16.33 31.12 25.12
CA ASP A 241 -16.32 29.67 25.30
C ASP A 241 -17.26 28.95 24.31
N ARG A 242 -16.75 27.90 23.65
CA ARG A 242 -17.60 26.82 23.12
C ARG A 242 -16.78 25.56 22.79
N SER A 243 -17.07 24.49 23.53
CA SER A 243 -16.54 23.16 23.34
C SER A 243 -16.84 22.57 21.96
N VAL A 244 -15.81 21.98 21.33
CA VAL A 244 -15.90 21.18 20.09
C VAL A 244 -15.05 19.92 20.28
N PRO A 245 -15.55 18.71 19.97
CA PRO A 245 -14.82 17.46 20.20
C PRO A 245 -13.73 17.19 19.16
N LEU A 246 -12.76 16.34 19.56
CA LEU A 246 -11.60 15.92 18.78
C LEU A 246 -11.96 15.40 17.38
N HIS A 247 -11.11 15.72 16.40
CA HIS A 247 -11.11 15.09 15.08
C HIS A 247 -9.80 14.32 14.86
N THR A 248 -9.83 13.00 15.11
CA THR A 248 -8.77 12.06 14.74
C THR A 248 -8.57 12.02 13.22
N ILE A 249 -7.33 12.14 12.75
CA ILE A 249 -6.96 11.91 11.35
C ILE A 249 -6.74 10.42 11.14
N GLN A 250 -7.64 9.78 10.39
CA GLN A 250 -7.59 8.35 10.12
C GLN A 250 -6.98 8.07 8.73
N MET A 251 -5.90 7.27 8.72
CA MET A 251 -5.31 6.69 7.51
C MET A 251 -6.25 5.65 6.86
N ALA A 252 -6.09 5.42 5.56
CA ALA A 252 -6.97 4.55 4.79
C ALA A 252 -6.80 3.05 5.13
N PRO A 253 -7.90 2.27 5.28
CA PRO A 253 -7.80 0.83 5.46
C PRO A 253 -7.49 0.11 4.14
N ILE A 254 -6.53 -0.82 4.18
CA ILE A 254 -6.35 -1.83 3.12
C ILE A 254 -7.51 -2.82 3.22
N LEU A 255 -8.51 -2.66 2.36
CA LEU A 255 -9.63 -3.60 2.27
C LEU A 255 -9.23 -4.86 1.51
N SER A 256 -8.74 -5.85 2.27
CA SER A 256 -8.76 -7.25 1.83
C SER A 256 -10.21 -7.74 1.73
N SER A 257 -10.49 -8.51 0.68
CA SER A 257 -11.85 -8.92 0.32
C SER A 257 -12.38 -10.05 1.20
N HIS A 258 -13.43 -9.80 1.99
CA HIS A 258 -14.32 -10.87 2.45
C HIS A 258 -15.80 -10.49 2.38
N TYR A 259 -16.56 -11.34 1.68
CA TYR A 259 -18.01 -11.39 1.72
C TYR A 259 -18.51 -11.63 3.16
N PHE A 260 -19.60 -10.98 3.57
CA PHE A 260 -20.50 -11.55 4.57
C PHE A 260 -21.96 -11.28 4.25
N SER A 261 -22.78 -12.34 4.33
CA SER A 261 -24.22 -12.32 4.08
C SER A 261 -24.99 -11.71 5.24
N TYR A 262 -26.04 -10.96 4.94
CA TYR A 262 -26.99 -10.48 5.94
C TYR A 262 -27.96 -11.59 6.39
N SER A 263 -28.15 -11.72 7.70
CA SER A 263 -29.30 -12.39 8.31
C SER A 263 -29.78 -11.58 9.52
N SER A 264 -30.97 -10.98 9.42
CA SER A 264 -31.57 -10.16 10.49
C SER A 264 -32.42 -11.00 11.45
N PRO A 265 -32.51 -10.65 12.75
CA PRO A 265 -33.27 -11.41 13.74
C PRO A 265 -34.63 -10.78 14.11
N THR A 266 -35.63 -11.61 14.39
CA THR A 266 -36.75 -11.28 15.29
C THR A 266 -37.20 -12.52 16.08
N THR A 267 -37.60 -12.29 17.34
CA THR A 267 -37.98 -13.27 18.37
C THR A 267 -39.49 -13.63 18.30
N PRO A 268 -39.96 -14.74 18.92
CA PRO A 268 -40.28 -14.75 20.36
C PRO A 268 -39.89 -16.04 21.13
N LYS A 269 -40.04 -16.00 22.46
CA LYS A 269 -39.74 -17.09 23.43
C LYS A 269 -40.97 -17.98 23.75
N ILE A 270 -40.73 -19.03 24.57
CA ILE A 270 -41.54 -19.55 25.71
C ILE A 270 -42.21 -20.97 25.62
N LEU A 271 -41.97 -21.76 26.70
CA LEU A 271 -42.68 -22.93 27.28
C LEU A 271 -42.64 -24.38 26.68
N THR A 272 -41.73 -25.19 27.25
CA THR A 272 -41.92 -26.50 27.97
C THR A 272 -42.47 -27.82 27.34
N PHE A 273 -41.59 -28.85 27.40
CA PHE A 273 -41.80 -30.26 27.90
C PHE A 273 -42.81 -31.22 27.19
N PRO A 274 -42.77 -32.56 27.41
CA PRO A 274 -41.86 -33.51 26.74
C PRO A 274 -42.60 -34.76 26.19
N ILE A 275 -41.92 -35.92 26.13
CA ILE A 275 -42.42 -37.34 26.07
C ILE A 275 -42.25 -38.09 24.72
N THR A 276 -41.53 -39.23 24.85
CA THR A 276 -41.41 -40.51 24.09
C THR A 276 -42.35 -40.81 22.88
N THR A 277 -42.05 -41.73 21.94
CA THR A 277 -41.52 -43.12 22.14
C THR A 277 -41.01 -43.79 20.83
N THR A 278 -39.95 -44.61 20.95
CA THR A 278 -39.57 -45.84 20.18
C THR A 278 -40.19 -46.22 18.81
N ASN A 279 -39.34 -46.53 17.82
CA ASN A 279 -38.89 -47.91 17.45
C ASN A 279 -37.96 -47.86 16.20
N ARG A 280 -36.77 -48.51 16.15
CA ARG A 280 -36.48 -49.95 15.87
C ARG A 280 -36.95 -50.33 14.45
N ILE A 281 -36.15 -50.83 13.49
CA ILE A 281 -35.24 -52.00 13.50
C ILE A 281 -34.26 -51.89 12.28
N ARG A 282 -32.96 -52.18 12.49
CA ARG A 282 -32.02 -53.08 11.72
C ARG A 282 -32.44 -53.58 10.31
N SER A 283 -31.56 -53.91 9.36
CA SER A 283 -30.09 -54.08 9.33
C SER A 283 -29.55 -54.20 7.89
N PHE A 284 -28.28 -53.84 7.71
CA PHE A 284 -27.19 -54.50 6.93
C PHE A 284 -27.46 -55.88 6.28
N PRO A 285 -26.71 -56.32 5.22
CA PRO A 285 -25.25 -56.07 5.09
C PRO A 285 -24.61 -55.96 3.67
N THR A 286 -23.31 -55.60 3.65
CA THR A 286 -22.17 -56.10 2.80
C THR A 286 -22.29 -56.29 1.27
N SER A 287 -21.24 -56.14 0.44
CA SER A 287 -19.86 -55.66 0.62
C SER A 287 -19.10 -55.56 -0.73
N LEU A 288 -17.95 -54.85 -0.71
CA LEU A 288 -16.68 -55.13 -1.42
C LEU A 288 -16.57 -55.16 -2.97
N ASN A 289 -15.59 -54.37 -3.43
CA ASN A 289 -14.53 -54.67 -4.42
C ASN A 289 -14.69 -54.45 -5.94
N HIS A 290 -14.06 -53.35 -6.36
CA HIS A 290 -12.83 -53.30 -7.18
C HIS A 290 -12.77 -53.73 -8.66
N SER A 291 -12.19 -52.81 -9.45
CA SER A 291 -11.33 -52.99 -10.65
C SER A 291 -11.91 -53.59 -11.95
N SER A 292 -12.18 -52.67 -12.90
CA SER A 292 -11.62 -52.61 -14.26
C SER A 292 -11.30 -53.90 -15.06
N PHE A 293 -11.74 -53.96 -16.33
CA PHE A 293 -10.82 -53.94 -17.49
C PHE A 293 -11.51 -53.62 -18.84
N ARG A 294 -10.69 -53.34 -19.86
CA ARG A 294 -11.08 -53.04 -21.26
C ARG A 294 -11.55 -54.29 -22.03
N SER A 295 -12.36 -54.11 -23.09
CA SER A 295 -11.91 -54.37 -24.49
C SER A 295 -12.98 -54.00 -25.54
N ARG A 296 -12.55 -53.92 -26.81
CA ARG A 296 -13.39 -53.65 -28.00
C ARG A 296 -13.95 -54.97 -28.57
N LEU A 297 -15.05 -54.90 -29.32
CA LEU A 297 -15.26 -55.75 -30.50
C LEU A 297 -16.02 -54.99 -31.60
N THR A 298 -15.91 -55.47 -32.85
CA THR A 298 -16.25 -54.76 -34.09
C THR A 298 -17.48 -55.32 -34.85
N THR A 299 -17.78 -54.70 -36.01
CA THR A 299 -18.36 -55.29 -37.27
C THR A 299 -19.89 -55.54 -37.34
N ARG A 300 -20.62 -55.38 -38.47
CA ARG A 300 -20.32 -54.88 -39.86
C ARG A 300 -21.60 -54.60 -40.71
N CYS A 301 -21.59 -53.59 -41.60
CA CYS A 301 -22.32 -53.51 -42.92
C CYS A 301 -23.87 -53.52 -42.97
N SER A 302 -24.58 -53.10 -44.05
CA SER A 302 -24.30 -52.32 -45.30
C SER A 302 -25.66 -51.82 -45.85
N SER A 303 -25.79 -50.63 -46.47
CA SER A 303 -25.75 -50.33 -47.92
C SER A 303 -26.37 -48.92 -48.13
N GLN A 304 -26.36 -48.19 -49.27
CA GLN A 304 -25.79 -48.38 -50.62
C GLN A 304 -25.35 -46.98 -51.16
N ASN A 305 -25.15 -46.78 -52.48
CA ASN A 305 -24.57 -45.56 -53.10
C ASN A 305 -25.10 -45.35 -54.57
N PRO A 306 -24.45 -44.60 -55.50
CA PRO A 306 -24.43 -43.13 -55.71
C PRO A 306 -24.84 -42.77 -57.19
N PRO A 307 -24.51 -41.62 -57.84
CA PRO A 307 -23.14 -41.16 -58.23
C PRO A 307 -22.99 -39.59 -58.11
N GLN A 308 -21.96 -38.83 -58.55
CA GLN A 308 -20.59 -39.02 -59.11
C GLN A 308 -19.68 -37.78 -58.79
N SER A 309 -18.61 -37.52 -59.55
CA SER A 309 -17.73 -36.31 -59.46
C SER A 309 -17.13 -35.95 -60.85
N PRO A 310 -16.29 -34.88 -61.00
CA PRO A 310 -14.84 -35.09 -60.91
C PRO A 310 -13.96 -33.97 -60.29
N THR A 311 -12.73 -34.40 -59.99
CA THR A 311 -11.45 -33.78 -59.55
C THR A 311 -10.99 -32.47 -60.25
N GLN A 312 -9.97 -31.68 -59.81
CA GLN A 312 -8.70 -32.03 -59.14
C GLN A 312 -7.93 -30.82 -58.49
N THR A 313 -7.12 -31.09 -57.45
CA THR A 313 -5.89 -30.38 -56.96
C THR A 313 -5.72 -28.84 -56.92
N GLU A 314 -5.46 -28.27 -55.72
CA GLU A 314 -4.11 -27.77 -55.33
C GLU A 314 -3.97 -27.46 -53.81
N LYS A 315 -2.73 -27.34 -53.30
CA LYS A 315 -2.41 -26.98 -51.89
C LYS A 315 -1.96 -25.51 -51.78
N ARG A 316 -2.57 -24.68 -50.91
CA ARG A 316 -1.80 -23.63 -50.19
C ARG A 316 -2.48 -23.03 -48.96
N LYS A 317 -1.72 -22.92 -47.85
CA LYS A 317 -2.01 -22.05 -46.70
C LYS A 317 -1.75 -20.58 -47.07
N LYS A 318 -2.67 -19.67 -46.73
CA LYS A 318 -2.45 -18.26 -46.34
C LYS A 318 -3.57 -17.92 -45.33
N SER A 319 -3.29 -17.68 -44.05
CA SER A 319 -2.67 -16.48 -43.47
C SER A 319 -3.40 -15.20 -43.87
N PHE A 320 -4.32 -14.75 -43.01
CA PHE A 320 -4.95 -13.42 -43.10
C PHE A 320 -3.94 -12.35 -42.63
N SER A 321 -3.81 -11.27 -43.39
CA SER A 321 -2.84 -10.20 -43.11
C SER A 321 -3.48 -9.08 -42.29
N LEU A 322 -3.00 -8.88 -41.05
CA LEU A 322 -3.39 -7.75 -40.18
C LEU A 322 -3.17 -6.36 -40.79
N LYS A 323 -2.39 -6.26 -41.88
CA LYS A 323 -2.05 -4.98 -42.52
C LYS A 323 -3.21 -4.35 -43.31
N GLU A 324 -4.16 -5.15 -43.80
CA GLU A 324 -5.31 -4.63 -44.58
C GLU A 324 -6.38 -4.00 -43.68
N CYS A 325 -6.50 -4.47 -42.43
CA CYS A 325 -7.40 -3.87 -41.44
C CYS A 325 -6.90 -2.49 -40.95
N ALA A 326 -5.58 -2.33 -40.80
CA ALA A 326 -4.98 -1.07 -40.34
C ALA A 326 -5.15 0.10 -41.33
N ILE A 327 -5.19 -0.17 -42.64
CA ILE A 327 -5.32 0.86 -43.68
C ILE A 327 -6.72 1.48 -43.67
N SER A 328 -7.77 0.68 -43.43
CA SER A 328 -9.16 1.17 -43.32
C SER A 328 -9.38 2.06 -42.09
N VAL A 329 -8.68 1.80 -40.98
CA VAL A 329 -8.75 2.64 -39.77
C VAL A 329 -7.98 3.95 -39.96
N ALA A 330 -6.82 3.91 -40.62
CA ALA A 330 -6.02 5.11 -40.91
C ALA A 330 -6.74 6.10 -41.85
N LEU A 331 -7.48 5.59 -42.84
CA LEU A 331 -8.26 6.42 -43.77
C LEU A 331 -9.47 7.12 -43.11
N ALA A 332 -10.00 6.58 -42.01
CA ALA A 332 -11.08 7.21 -41.25
C ALA A 332 -10.59 8.39 -40.38
N PHE A 333 -9.35 8.33 -39.89
CA PHE A 333 -8.76 9.39 -39.05
C PHE A 333 -8.28 10.63 -39.83
N GLY A 334 -7.96 10.47 -41.12
CA GLY A 334 -7.39 11.55 -41.95
C GLY A 334 -8.38 12.65 -42.40
N LEU A 335 -9.67 12.55 -42.06
CA LEU A 335 -10.72 13.42 -42.61
C LEU A 335 -11.27 14.48 -41.64
N VAL A 336 -10.77 14.56 -40.41
CA VAL A 336 -11.35 15.42 -39.34
C VAL A 336 -10.37 16.46 -38.75
N THR A 337 -9.05 16.26 -38.84
CA THR A 337 -8.07 17.19 -38.24
C THR A 337 -6.97 17.60 -39.22
N GLY A 338 -7.14 18.76 -39.87
CA GLY A 338 -6.08 19.39 -40.65
C GLY A 338 -5.27 20.38 -39.81
N VAL A 339 -3.97 20.11 -39.63
CA VAL A 339 -2.82 21.03 -39.45
C VAL A 339 -1.60 20.16 -38.99
N PRO A 340 -0.37 20.39 -39.50
CA PRO A 340 0.68 19.36 -39.48
C PRO A 340 1.60 19.39 -38.26
N ALA A 341 2.26 18.26 -38.02
CA ALA A 341 3.31 18.12 -37.01
C ALA A 341 4.60 18.86 -37.40
N LEU A 342 5.29 19.40 -36.40
CA LEU A 342 6.67 19.86 -36.50
C LEU A 342 7.56 18.91 -35.68
N ASP A 343 8.48 18.23 -36.37
CA ASP A 343 9.65 17.62 -35.74
C ASP A 343 10.47 18.70 -35.02
N VAL A 344 11.11 18.36 -33.90
CA VAL A 344 12.44 18.90 -33.52
C VAL A 344 13.03 18.19 -32.26
N PHE A 345 14.34 17.97 -32.31
CA PHE A 345 15.27 17.45 -31.27
C PHE A 345 15.12 16.01 -30.73
N ASN A 346 15.78 15.09 -31.48
CA ASN A 346 16.72 14.17 -30.84
C ASN A 346 17.79 14.94 -30.05
N ASN A 347 18.11 14.49 -28.84
CA ASN A 347 19.50 14.31 -28.40
C ASN A 347 19.55 13.37 -27.20
N ALA A 348 20.40 12.35 -27.30
CA ALA A 348 20.56 11.34 -26.26
C ALA A 348 21.64 11.77 -25.25
N TYR A 349 21.37 11.53 -23.97
CA TYR A 349 22.41 11.34 -22.95
C TYR A 349 22.36 9.88 -22.50
N ALA A 350 23.54 9.26 -22.37
CA ALA A 350 23.71 7.89 -21.92
C ALA A 350 24.11 7.85 -20.43
N VAL A 351 24.23 6.63 -19.88
CA VAL A 351 24.60 6.30 -18.48
C VAL A 351 23.37 6.41 -17.54
N ASN A 352 23.00 5.44 -16.69
CA ASN A 352 23.73 4.28 -16.13
C ASN A 352 23.33 2.89 -16.69
N GLN A 353 24.17 1.88 -16.42
CA GLN A 353 23.82 0.46 -16.63
C GLN A 353 22.92 -0.06 -15.50
N PRO A 354 21.96 -0.97 -15.78
CA PRO A 354 21.24 -1.67 -14.71
C PRO A 354 22.18 -2.66 -14.00
N VAL A 355 22.12 -2.66 -12.67
CA VAL A 355 22.75 -3.65 -11.80
C VAL A 355 22.17 -5.04 -12.12
N PRO A 356 22.94 -6.15 -12.07
CA PRO A 356 22.41 -7.47 -12.36
C PRO A 356 21.27 -7.86 -11.43
N ASP A 357 20.15 -8.35 -11.98
CA ASP A 357 19.03 -8.93 -11.23
C ASP A 357 19.50 -10.10 -10.35
N MET A 358 19.87 -9.80 -9.10
CA MET A 358 20.06 -10.79 -8.05
C MET A 358 18.68 -11.32 -7.64
N ALA A 359 18.21 -12.32 -8.39
CA ALA A 359 16.98 -13.05 -8.11
C ALA A 359 17.14 -13.93 -6.85
N VAL A 360 17.15 -13.30 -5.67
CA VAL A 360 17.08 -13.99 -4.39
C VAL A 360 15.68 -14.56 -4.22
N LEU A 361 15.57 -15.90 -4.29
CA LEU A 361 14.39 -16.60 -3.80
C LEU A 361 14.47 -16.60 -2.27
N ILE A 362 13.49 -15.97 -1.60
CA ILE A 362 13.41 -15.94 -0.14
C ILE A 362 13.25 -17.38 0.39
N SER A 363 14.36 -17.97 0.83
CA SER A 363 14.42 -19.37 1.25
C SER A 363 14.11 -19.53 2.74
N GLY A 364 12.85 -19.37 3.11
CA GLY A 364 12.37 -19.65 4.47
C GLY A 364 11.21 -18.78 4.93
N PRO A 365 10.65 -19.05 6.12
CA PRO A 365 9.81 -18.09 6.84
C PRO A 365 10.60 -16.81 7.15
N PRO A 366 9.96 -15.63 7.21
CA PRO A 366 10.63 -14.40 7.59
C PRO A 366 11.09 -14.44 9.06
N ILE A 367 12.18 -13.74 9.34
CA ILE A 367 12.71 -13.57 10.70
C ILE A 367 11.82 -12.56 11.44
N LYS A 368 11.21 -12.99 12.56
CA LYS A 368 10.31 -12.16 13.38
C LYS A 368 10.93 -11.67 14.69
N ASP A 369 12.08 -12.20 15.09
CA ASP A 369 12.82 -11.77 16.29
C ASP A 369 13.51 -10.42 16.01
N PRO A 370 13.19 -9.34 16.73
CA PRO A 370 13.80 -8.03 16.52
C PRO A 370 15.31 -8.06 16.75
N GLY A 371 15.78 -8.85 17.72
CA GLY A 371 17.21 -9.04 17.97
C GLY A 371 17.93 -9.71 16.80
N ALA A 372 17.31 -10.69 16.14
CA ALA A 372 17.85 -11.34 14.95
C ALA A 372 17.89 -10.38 13.76
N LEU A 373 16.82 -9.62 13.50
CA LEU A 373 16.82 -8.60 12.45
C LEU A 373 17.99 -7.62 12.63
N LEU A 374 18.18 -7.10 13.85
CA LEU A 374 19.33 -6.27 14.19
C LEU A 374 20.67 -7.00 13.97
N ARG A 375 20.84 -8.24 14.40
CA ARG A 375 22.08 -9.01 14.14
C ARG A 375 22.36 -9.14 12.64
N TYR A 376 21.39 -9.55 11.82
CA TYR A 376 21.58 -9.72 10.38
C TYR A 376 21.78 -8.39 9.63
N ALA A 377 21.23 -7.28 10.13
CA ALA A 377 21.39 -5.94 9.56
C ALA A 377 22.82 -5.36 9.71
N LEU A 378 23.64 -5.89 10.63
CA LEU A 378 25.01 -5.40 10.84
C LEU A 378 25.89 -5.49 9.59
N PRO A 379 26.72 -4.47 9.28
CA PRO A 379 27.53 -4.39 8.06
C PRO A 379 28.79 -5.28 8.11
N ILE A 380 28.66 -6.53 8.57
CA ILE A 380 29.77 -7.48 8.76
C ILE A 380 29.72 -8.63 7.76
N ASN A 381 30.89 -9.17 7.41
CA ASN A 381 31.03 -10.35 6.54
C ASN A 381 31.92 -11.42 7.19
N ASN A 382 31.52 -11.87 8.38
CA ASN A 382 32.21 -12.94 9.11
C ASN A 382 31.33 -14.19 9.19
N LYS A 383 31.65 -15.22 8.39
CA LYS A 383 30.86 -16.47 8.38
C LYS A 383 30.97 -17.26 9.68
N ALA A 384 32.11 -17.18 10.38
CA ALA A 384 32.36 -17.98 11.56
C ALA A 384 31.44 -17.60 12.73
N ILE A 385 31.15 -16.31 12.95
CA ILE A 385 30.18 -15.89 13.98
C ILE A 385 28.74 -16.22 13.58
N ARG A 386 28.38 -16.09 12.29
CA ARG A 386 27.04 -16.50 11.78
C ARG A 386 26.79 -18.01 11.94
N GLU A 387 27.83 -18.85 11.82
CA GLU A 387 27.77 -20.30 12.10
C GLU A 387 27.62 -20.65 13.60
N VAL A 388 27.85 -19.68 14.50
CA VAL A 388 27.54 -19.78 15.95
C VAL A 388 26.14 -19.23 16.25
N GLN A 389 25.78 -18.09 15.66
CA GLN A 389 24.47 -17.44 15.79
C GLN A 389 23.33 -18.37 15.36
N LYS A 390 23.41 -18.93 14.14
CA LYS A 390 22.27 -19.59 13.52
C LYS A 390 21.72 -20.78 14.33
N PRO A 391 22.53 -21.72 14.85
CA PRO A 391 22.01 -22.78 15.71
C PRO A 391 21.43 -22.26 17.02
N LEU A 392 21.97 -21.18 17.60
CA LEU A 392 21.42 -20.55 18.81
C LEU A 392 20.05 -19.90 18.56
N GLU A 393 19.79 -19.37 17.36
CA GLU A 393 18.46 -18.88 16.96
C GLU A 393 17.47 -20.04 16.73
N ASP A 394 17.92 -21.15 16.13
CA ASP A 394 17.11 -22.35 15.88
C ASP A 394 16.67 -23.09 17.17
N ILE A 395 17.16 -22.69 18.35
CA ILE A 395 16.63 -23.12 19.65
C ILE A 395 15.18 -22.66 19.83
N THR A 396 14.79 -21.48 19.34
CA THR A 396 13.41 -20.98 19.43
C THR A 396 12.43 -21.90 18.69
N GLU A 397 12.79 -22.36 17.50
CA GLU A 397 12.01 -23.34 16.74
C GLU A 397 11.98 -24.71 17.45
N SER A 398 13.09 -25.12 18.05
CA SER A 398 13.17 -26.36 18.84
C SER A 398 12.23 -26.35 20.06
N LEU A 399 12.05 -25.19 20.71
CA LEU A 399 11.18 -25.03 21.88
C LEU A 399 9.67 -25.07 21.58
N LYS A 400 9.28 -24.98 20.30
CA LYS A 400 7.88 -25.20 19.84
C LYS A 400 7.47 -26.67 19.91
N VAL A 401 8.42 -27.61 19.97
CA VAL A 401 8.13 -29.03 20.19
C VAL A 401 7.60 -29.22 21.62
N ALA A 402 6.49 -29.94 21.76
CA ALA A 402 5.86 -30.15 23.07
C ALA A 402 6.69 -31.08 23.98
N GLY A 403 6.90 -30.64 25.22
CA GLY A 403 7.51 -31.44 26.28
C GLY A 403 9.03 -31.64 26.16
N VAL A 404 9.54 -32.61 26.92
CA VAL A 404 10.99 -32.82 27.15
C VAL A 404 11.78 -33.14 25.86
N LYS A 405 11.11 -33.64 24.82
CA LYS A 405 11.72 -33.92 23.50
C LYS A 405 12.26 -32.68 22.78
N ALA A 406 11.77 -31.48 23.12
CA ALA A 406 12.38 -30.24 22.64
C ALA A 406 13.86 -30.15 23.00
N LEU A 407 14.22 -30.60 24.21
CA LEU A 407 15.56 -30.44 24.76
C LEU A 407 16.61 -31.26 24.00
N ASP A 408 16.26 -32.42 23.44
CA ASP A 408 17.17 -33.20 22.59
C ASP A 408 17.46 -32.50 21.24
N SER A 409 16.63 -31.52 20.85
CA SER A 409 16.87 -30.62 19.70
C SER A 409 17.70 -29.41 20.12
N VAL A 410 17.38 -28.78 21.26
CA VAL A 410 18.18 -27.71 21.86
C VAL A 410 19.63 -28.15 22.09
N GLU A 411 19.84 -29.36 22.63
CA GLU A 411 21.16 -29.94 22.88
C GLU A 411 22.00 -30.08 21.59
N ARG A 412 21.38 -30.49 20.49
CA ARG A 412 22.07 -30.60 19.18
C ARG A 412 22.47 -29.22 18.65
N ASN A 413 21.57 -28.24 18.71
CA ASN A 413 21.85 -26.88 18.29
C ASN A 413 22.96 -26.24 19.13
N LEU A 414 22.92 -26.42 20.45
CA LEU A 414 23.95 -25.94 21.37
C LEU A 414 25.31 -26.59 21.10
N LYS A 415 25.35 -27.92 20.91
CA LYS A 415 26.58 -28.65 20.55
C LYS A 415 27.12 -28.21 19.18
N GLN A 416 26.24 -27.90 18.22
CA GLN A 416 26.64 -27.35 16.93
C GLN A 416 27.27 -25.96 17.10
N ALA A 417 26.61 -25.02 17.79
CA ALA A 417 27.15 -23.69 18.05
C ALA A 417 28.48 -23.75 18.83
N SER A 418 28.60 -24.59 19.86
CA SER A 418 29.82 -24.73 20.67
C SER A 418 30.98 -25.26 19.83
N ARG A 419 30.69 -26.17 18.88
CA ARG A 419 31.67 -26.65 17.91
C ARG A 419 32.06 -25.57 16.91
N SER A 420 31.10 -24.85 16.32
CA SER A 420 31.35 -23.72 15.41
C SER A 420 32.25 -22.68 16.08
N LEU A 421 31.96 -22.33 17.34
CA LEU A 421 32.71 -21.36 18.12
C LEU A 421 34.16 -21.82 18.33
N LYS A 422 34.35 -23.07 18.81
CA LYS A 422 35.70 -23.65 19.02
C LYS A 422 36.52 -23.78 17.73
N GLN A 423 35.88 -24.01 16.59
CA GLN A 423 36.55 -24.10 15.28
C GLN A 423 36.80 -22.72 14.65
N GLY A 424 35.89 -21.77 14.86
CA GLY A 424 35.91 -20.43 14.27
C GLY A 424 36.60 -19.35 15.10
N LYS A 425 36.91 -19.60 16.39
CA LYS A 425 37.36 -18.58 17.36
C LYS A 425 38.46 -17.65 16.82
N THR A 426 39.48 -18.18 16.15
CA THR A 426 40.57 -17.38 15.56
C THR A 426 40.06 -16.43 14.46
N LEU A 427 39.14 -16.89 13.61
CA LEU A 427 38.54 -16.08 12.54
C LEU A 427 37.56 -15.02 13.09
N ILE A 428 36.89 -15.33 14.19
CA ILE A 428 36.03 -14.38 14.91
C ILE A 428 36.91 -13.27 15.51
N ILE A 429 37.95 -13.62 16.27
CA ILE A 429 38.87 -12.66 16.89
C ILE A 429 39.61 -11.81 15.85
N SER A 430 39.99 -12.38 14.69
CA SER A 430 40.61 -11.61 13.60
C SER A 430 39.65 -10.66 12.87
N GLY A 431 38.33 -10.80 13.09
CA GLY A 431 37.31 -9.92 12.52
C GLY A 431 36.88 -8.79 13.45
N LEU A 432 37.35 -8.75 14.71
CA LEU A 432 37.07 -7.67 15.65
C LEU A 432 37.83 -6.40 15.25
N ALA A 433 37.19 -5.24 15.39
CA ALA A 433 37.84 -3.94 15.24
C ALA A 433 38.91 -3.76 16.34
N GLU A 434 40.09 -3.26 16.00
CA GLU A 434 41.24 -3.25 16.93
C GLU A 434 40.95 -2.44 18.22
N SER A 435 40.13 -1.40 18.12
CA SER A 435 39.69 -0.56 19.25
C SER A 435 38.69 -1.23 20.19
N LYS A 436 37.95 -2.25 19.74
CA LYS A 436 36.91 -2.97 20.49
C LYS A 436 37.29 -4.41 20.85
N LYS A 437 38.46 -4.86 20.39
CA LYS A 437 38.94 -6.24 20.45
C LYS A 437 38.99 -6.86 21.84
N GLU A 438 39.33 -6.07 22.86
CA GLU A 438 39.35 -6.53 24.25
C GLU A 438 37.94 -6.89 24.75
N HIS A 439 36.97 -6.00 24.53
CA HIS A 439 35.56 -6.22 24.86
C HIS A 439 34.97 -7.39 24.06
N GLY A 440 35.24 -7.49 22.76
CA GLY A 440 34.78 -8.61 21.93
C GLY A 440 35.36 -9.96 22.38
N VAL A 441 36.60 -10.00 22.86
CA VAL A 441 37.19 -11.21 23.47
C VAL A 441 36.57 -11.53 24.83
N GLU A 442 36.23 -10.54 25.64
CA GLU A 442 35.50 -10.72 26.90
C GLU A 442 34.10 -11.30 26.66
N LEU A 443 33.34 -10.76 25.70
CA LEU A 443 32.03 -11.26 25.29
C LEU A 443 32.10 -12.69 24.74
N LEU A 444 33.16 -13.04 24.01
CA LEU A 444 33.39 -14.43 23.57
C LEU A 444 33.62 -15.37 24.77
N GLY A 445 34.32 -14.91 25.81
CA GLY A 445 34.48 -15.68 27.06
C GLY A 445 33.15 -15.89 27.79
N LYS A 446 32.32 -14.84 27.88
CA LYS A 446 30.95 -14.90 28.43
C LYS A 446 30.04 -15.84 27.63
N LEU A 447 30.14 -15.81 26.29
CA LEU A 447 29.42 -16.72 25.40
C LEU A 447 29.84 -18.18 25.63
N GLU A 448 31.14 -18.48 25.71
CA GLU A 448 31.64 -19.83 26.00
C GLU A 448 31.11 -20.37 27.34
N ALA A 449 31.24 -19.58 28.42
CA ALA A 449 30.76 -19.96 29.75
C ALA A 449 29.23 -20.13 29.79
N GLY A 450 28.48 -19.19 29.20
CA GLY A 450 27.02 -19.26 29.16
C GLY A 450 26.48 -20.42 28.32
N MET A 451 27.23 -20.90 27.33
CA MET A 451 26.89 -22.11 26.56
C MET A 451 27.09 -23.38 27.39
N ASP A 452 28.12 -23.44 28.24
CA ASP A 452 28.30 -24.54 29.19
C ASP A 452 27.23 -24.53 30.29
N GLU A 453 26.77 -23.35 30.75
CA GLU A 453 25.60 -23.22 31.62
C GLU A 453 24.30 -23.69 30.94
N LEU A 454 24.08 -23.32 29.68
CA LEU A 454 22.90 -23.79 28.92
C LEU A 454 22.93 -25.31 28.71
N GLN A 455 24.11 -25.92 28.57
CA GLN A 455 24.25 -27.37 28.51
C GLN A 455 23.80 -28.01 29.83
N GLN A 456 24.16 -27.43 30.99
CA GLN A 456 23.69 -27.90 32.30
C GLN A 456 22.16 -27.78 32.46
N ILE A 457 21.55 -26.68 31.99
CA ILE A 457 20.09 -26.48 32.00
C ILE A 457 19.36 -27.54 31.15
N VAL A 458 19.94 -27.88 30.00
CA VAL A 458 19.41 -28.92 29.10
C VAL A 458 19.56 -30.31 29.73
N GLU A 459 20.69 -30.60 30.38
CA GLU A 459 20.94 -31.85 31.10
C GLU A 459 20.05 -32.02 32.35
N SER A 460 19.80 -30.95 33.11
CA SER A 460 18.83 -30.93 34.23
C SER A 460 17.37 -31.00 33.78
N ARG A 461 17.13 -31.02 32.46
CA ARG A 461 15.81 -31.05 31.80
C ARG A 461 14.91 -29.85 32.15
N THR A 462 15.50 -28.71 32.52
CA THR A 462 14.78 -27.50 32.95
C THR A 462 14.38 -26.63 31.76
N ARG A 463 13.30 -27.01 31.05
CA ARG A 463 12.87 -26.35 29.81
C ARG A 463 12.69 -24.83 29.92
N ASP A 464 12.08 -24.35 30.99
CA ASP A 464 11.64 -22.95 31.04
C ASP A 464 12.80 -21.96 31.28
N ALA A 465 13.97 -22.46 31.73
CA ALA A 465 15.20 -21.68 31.84
C ALA A 465 15.98 -21.57 30.49
N VAL A 466 15.61 -22.36 29.46
CA VAL A 466 16.31 -22.37 28.16
C VAL A 466 16.12 -21.04 27.42
N ALA A 467 14.89 -20.52 27.32
CA ALA A 467 14.61 -19.32 26.51
C ALA A 467 15.25 -18.04 27.07
N PRO A 468 15.21 -17.76 28.40
CA PRO A 468 15.95 -16.62 28.97
C PRO A 468 17.46 -16.71 28.72
N LYS A 469 18.05 -17.90 28.92
CA LYS A 469 19.49 -18.09 28.70
C LYS A 469 19.85 -17.98 27.22
N GLN A 470 19.02 -18.48 26.30
CA GLN A 470 19.18 -18.29 24.87
C GLN A 470 19.20 -16.80 24.48
N LYS A 471 18.30 -15.97 25.06
CA LYS A 471 18.28 -14.51 24.82
C LYS A 471 19.58 -13.86 25.30
N GLU A 472 20.11 -14.26 26.45
CA GLU A 472 21.42 -13.81 26.97
C GLU A 472 22.59 -14.17 26.02
N LEU A 473 22.67 -15.42 25.55
CA LEU A 473 23.73 -15.83 24.61
C LEU A 473 23.66 -15.07 23.28
N LEU A 474 22.46 -14.81 22.77
CA LEU A 474 22.25 -14.05 21.54
C LEU A 474 22.56 -12.55 21.71
N GLN A 475 22.52 -12.01 22.94
CA GLN A 475 23.05 -10.68 23.24
C GLN A 475 24.59 -10.66 23.18
N TYR A 476 25.27 -11.68 23.74
CA TYR A 476 26.74 -11.78 23.61
C TYR A 476 27.19 -11.96 22.16
N VAL A 477 26.48 -12.75 21.36
CA VAL A 477 26.71 -12.86 19.91
C VAL A 477 26.53 -11.49 19.24
N GLY A 478 25.44 -10.77 19.52
CA GLY A 478 25.18 -9.44 18.95
C GLY A 478 26.29 -8.43 19.30
N GLY A 479 26.74 -8.38 20.55
CA GLY A 479 27.83 -7.50 20.96
C GLY A 479 29.17 -7.84 20.28
N VAL A 480 29.51 -9.13 20.15
CA VAL A 480 30.68 -9.58 19.37
C VAL A 480 30.58 -9.14 17.90
N GLU A 481 29.39 -9.20 17.30
CA GLU A 481 29.16 -8.75 15.93
C GLU A 481 29.24 -7.22 15.78
N GLU A 482 28.79 -6.45 16.77
CA GLU A 482 28.95 -4.98 16.82
C GLU A 482 30.42 -4.56 17.04
N ASP A 483 31.19 -5.37 17.76
CA ASP A 483 32.63 -5.20 17.93
C ASP A 483 33.45 -5.55 16.68
N MET A 484 32.86 -6.23 15.68
CA MET A 484 33.46 -6.39 14.35
C MET A 484 33.27 -5.18 13.42
N VAL A 485 32.40 -4.23 13.78
CA VAL A 485 32.17 -3.05 12.95
C VAL A 485 33.20 -1.98 13.28
N ASP A 486 34.16 -1.81 12.37
CA ASP A 486 35.20 -0.78 12.42
C ASP A 486 34.73 0.50 11.71
N GLY A 487 34.37 1.51 12.50
CA GLY A 487 33.85 2.79 12.02
C GLY A 487 32.48 2.72 11.35
N PHE A 488 32.12 3.78 10.62
CA PHE A 488 30.87 3.88 9.89
C PHE A 488 31.08 3.47 8.41
N PRO A 489 30.23 2.61 7.81
CA PRO A 489 30.60 1.84 6.61
C PRO A 489 30.56 2.61 5.27
N TYR A 490 30.02 3.83 5.21
CA TYR A 490 29.94 4.64 3.99
C TYR A 490 29.78 6.14 4.30
N ASP A 491 30.07 7.01 3.33
CA ASP A 491 29.76 8.43 3.43
C ASP A 491 28.29 8.70 3.09
N VAL A 492 27.62 9.48 3.94
CA VAL A 492 26.26 9.99 3.70
C VAL A 492 26.31 11.06 2.59
N PRO A 493 25.31 11.21 1.70
CA PRO A 493 25.30 12.24 0.66
C PRO A 493 25.45 13.67 1.20
N GLU A 494 26.16 14.55 0.47
CA GLU A 494 26.44 15.94 0.87
C GLU A 494 25.20 16.74 1.31
N GLU A 495 24.05 16.46 0.70
CA GLU A 495 22.75 17.07 1.03
C GLU A 495 22.34 16.83 2.50
N TYR A 496 22.69 15.67 3.06
CA TYR A 496 22.30 15.23 4.42
C TYR A 496 23.48 15.21 5.40
N GLN A 497 24.72 15.42 4.94
CA GLN A 497 25.93 15.39 5.78
C GLN A 497 25.94 16.35 6.98
N ASN A 498 25.14 17.42 6.93
CA ASN A 498 25.03 18.43 7.98
C ASN A 498 23.78 18.24 8.88
N MET A 499 22.93 17.26 8.60
CA MET A 499 21.82 16.87 9.48
C MET A 499 22.35 16.06 10.67
N PRO A 500 21.57 15.87 11.76
CA PRO A 500 21.90 14.90 12.79
C PRO A 500 21.96 13.48 12.20
N LEU A 501 23.07 12.77 12.42
CA LEU A 501 23.34 11.44 11.86
C LEU A 501 23.70 10.45 12.97
N LEU A 502 23.02 9.30 13.05
CA LEU A 502 23.43 8.23 13.94
C LEU A 502 24.48 7.36 13.23
N LYS A 503 25.76 7.52 13.56
CA LYS A 503 26.89 6.78 12.97
C LYS A 503 27.20 5.47 13.69
N GLY A 504 26.16 4.71 14.03
CA GLY A 504 26.27 3.46 14.77
C GLY A 504 24.91 2.95 15.24
N ARG A 505 24.84 2.50 16.49
CA ARG A 505 23.58 2.20 17.17
C ARG A 505 23.39 3.06 18.40
N ALA A 506 22.14 3.30 18.74
CA ALA A 506 21.74 3.88 20.01
C ALA A 506 20.59 3.06 20.60
N THR A 507 20.48 3.08 21.92
CA THR A 507 19.43 2.40 22.66
C THR A 507 18.66 3.44 23.46
N VAL A 508 17.33 3.42 23.36
CA VAL A 508 16.45 4.30 24.14
C VAL A 508 15.45 3.49 24.96
N ASP A 509 15.05 4.02 26.11
CA ASP A 509 13.89 3.56 26.87
C ASP A 509 12.76 4.58 26.70
N MET A 510 11.60 4.11 26.22
CA MET A 510 10.38 4.92 26.12
C MET A 510 9.44 4.51 27.24
N LYS A 511 9.18 5.42 28.19
CA LYS A 511 8.22 5.21 29.28
C LYS A 511 6.85 5.75 28.87
N VAL A 512 5.82 4.91 28.97
CA VAL A 512 4.43 5.24 28.59
C VAL A 512 3.49 5.04 29.77
N LYS A 513 2.61 6.01 29.98
CA LYS A 513 1.52 6.01 30.94
C LYS A 513 0.22 5.60 30.26
N VAL A 514 -0.28 4.42 30.61
CA VAL A 514 -1.55 3.87 30.11
C VAL A 514 -2.71 4.41 30.94
N LYS A 515 -3.54 5.29 30.38
CA LYS A 515 -4.63 5.98 31.10
C LYS A 515 -5.75 5.04 31.56
N GLU A 516 -6.04 3.99 30.79
CA GLU A 516 -7.17 3.09 31.04
C GLU A 516 -6.83 1.80 31.80
N ASN A 517 -5.58 1.59 32.23
CA ASN A 517 -5.17 0.37 32.93
C ASN A 517 -4.28 0.66 34.16
N PRO A 518 -4.87 0.95 35.34
CA PRO A 518 -4.13 1.25 36.56
C PRO A 518 -3.45 0.02 37.21
N ASN A 519 -3.30 -1.09 36.49
CA ASN A 519 -2.46 -2.23 36.88
C ASN A 519 -1.16 -2.32 36.04
N LEU A 520 -0.98 -1.46 35.03
CA LEU A 520 0.30 -1.23 34.34
C LEU A 520 0.91 0.08 34.85
N ASP A 521 1.46 0.04 36.07
CA ASP A 521 2.05 1.23 36.71
C ASP A 521 3.30 1.75 35.98
N GLU A 522 4.07 0.87 35.31
CA GLU A 522 5.22 1.26 34.48
C GLU A 522 5.28 0.44 33.18
N CYS A 523 4.97 1.06 32.05
CA CYS A 523 5.14 0.48 30.72
C CYS A 523 6.39 1.09 30.07
N VAL A 524 7.52 0.37 30.09
CA VAL A 524 8.80 0.83 29.52
C VAL A 524 9.19 -0.05 28.34
N PHE A 525 9.39 0.56 27.18
CA PHE A 525 9.80 -0.12 25.95
C PHE A 525 11.28 0.14 25.68
N ARG A 526 12.06 -0.94 25.58
CA ARG A 526 13.47 -0.87 25.15
C ARG A 526 13.53 -0.89 23.64
N ILE A 527 14.10 0.15 23.03
CA ILE A 527 14.18 0.29 21.57
C ILE A 527 15.65 0.42 21.15
N VAL A 528 16.06 -0.35 20.14
CA VAL A 528 17.38 -0.21 19.52
C VAL A 528 17.21 0.45 18.16
N LEU A 529 17.96 1.54 17.96
CA LEU A 529 18.01 2.36 16.75
C LEU A 529 19.23 1.94 15.90
N ASP A 530 19.03 1.71 14.61
CA ASP A 530 20.05 1.24 13.68
C ASP A 530 20.45 2.32 12.67
N GLY A 531 21.47 3.10 13.03
CA GLY A 531 22.06 4.10 12.15
C GLY A 531 22.99 3.52 11.09
N TYR A 532 23.43 2.25 11.17
CA TYR A 532 24.22 1.63 10.11
C TYR A 532 23.46 1.52 8.79
N ASN A 533 22.14 1.33 8.85
CA ASN A 533 21.29 1.18 7.67
C ASN A 533 20.30 2.35 7.48
N ALA A 534 20.04 3.15 8.53
CA ALA A 534 19.22 4.36 8.47
C ALA A 534 19.83 5.56 9.26
N PRO A 535 21.03 6.05 8.89
CA PRO A 535 21.76 7.07 9.66
C PRO A 535 21.02 8.41 9.78
N VAL A 536 20.36 8.90 8.73
CA VAL A 536 19.66 10.19 8.75
C VAL A 536 18.38 10.06 9.58
N THR A 537 17.63 8.98 9.38
CA THR A 537 16.34 8.75 10.05
C THR A 537 16.52 8.52 11.54
N ALA A 538 17.45 7.63 11.93
CA ALA A 538 17.74 7.35 13.33
C ALA A 538 18.46 8.53 14.02
N GLY A 539 19.33 9.26 13.30
CA GLY A 539 20.00 10.46 13.81
C GLY A 539 19.02 11.59 14.13
N ASN A 540 18.07 11.84 13.24
CA ASN A 540 17.00 12.80 13.47
C ASN A 540 16.08 12.40 14.65
N PHE A 541 15.68 11.12 14.75
CA PHE A 541 14.89 10.67 15.89
C PHE A 541 15.64 10.87 17.22
N LEU A 542 16.92 10.49 17.28
CA LEU A 542 17.73 10.62 18.51
C LEU A 542 17.99 12.09 18.89
N ASP A 543 18.20 12.98 17.93
CA ASP A 543 18.27 14.43 18.16
C ASP A 543 16.97 15.00 18.76
N LEU A 544 15.81 14.47 18.35
CA LEU A 544 14.51 14.87 18.91
C LEU A 544 14.26 14.30 20.31
N VAL A 545 14.75 13.09 20.61
CA VAL A 545 14.76 12.51 21.96
C VAL A 545 15.58 13.39 22.91
N GLU A 546 16.81 13.74 22.54
CA GLU A 546 17.69 14.64 23.33
C GLU A 546 17.14 16.08 23.49
N ARG A 547 16.13 16.45 22.69
CA ARG A 547 15.39 17.71 22.80
C ARG A 547 14.15 17.63 23.68
N HIS A 548 13.85 16.47 24.27
CA HIS A 548 12.60 16.18 24.98
C HIS A 548 11.36 16.40 24.11
N PHE A 549 11.46 16.20 22.78
CA PHE A 549 10.36 16.50 21.85
C PHE A 549 9.13 15.59 22.04
N TYR A 550 9.38 14.33 22.43
CA TYR A 550 8.34 13.32 22.63
C TYR A 550 7.78 13.29 24.06
N ASP A 551 8.40 14.01 24.99
CA ASP A 551 8.07 13.95 26.41
C ASP A 551 6.73 14.64 26.69
N GLY A 552 5.81 13.93 27.35
CA GLY A 552 4.43 14.36 27.57
C GLY A 552 3.51 14.21 26.35
N MET A 553 3.98 13.68 25.22
CA MET A 553 3.19 13.57 23.99
C MET A 553 2.17 12.42 24.06
N GLU A 554 0.96 12.63 23.53
CA GLU A 554 -0.04 11.57 23.45
C GLU A 554 0.21 10.61 22.27
N ILE A 555 -0.20 9.36 22.44
CA ILE A 555 -0.41 8.40 21.36
C ILE A 555 -1.63 8.86 20.55
N GLN A 556 -1.42 9.20 19.29
CA GLN A 556 -2.43 9.88 18.45
C GLN A 556 -3.26 8.90 17.63
N ARG A 557 -2.72 7.71 17.38
CA ARG A 557 -3.39 6.62 16.67
C ARG A 557 -2.95 5.28 17.25
N ALA A 558 -3.92 4.46 17.59
CA ALA A 558 -3.77 3.06 17.93
C ALA A 558 -4.99 2.32 17.35
N ASP A 559 -4.80 1.66 16.20
CA ASP A 559 -5.90 1.04 15.43
C ASP A 559 -5.80 -0.50 15.36
N GLY A 560 -4.92 -1.10 16.17
CA GLY A 560 -4.63 -2.52 16.17
C GLY A 560 -3.71 -2.99 15.02
N PHE A 561 -3.36 -2.11 14.09
CA PHE A 561 -2.34 -2.36 13.07
C PHE A 561 -1.07 -1.58 13.35
N VAL A 562 -1.19 -0.32 13.77
CA VAL A 562 -0.07 0.53 14.20
C VAL A 562 -0.40 1.33 15.46
N VAL A 563 0.65 1.64 16.22
CA VAL A 563 0.68 2.74 17.20
C VAL A 563 1.48 3.88 16.57
N GLN A 564 1.01 5.11 16.62
CA GLN A 564 1.65 6.27 16.01
C GLN A 564 1.53 7.52 16.90
N THR A 565 2.60 8.33 16.91
CA THR A 565 2.78 9.56 17.68
C THR A 565 3.81 10.46 16.96
N GLY A 566 4.23 11.57 17.57
CA GLY A 566 5.25 12.47 17.05
C GLY A 566 4.72 13.67 16.26
N ASP A 567 3.41 13.89 16.25
CA ASP A 567 2.78 15.10 15.69
C ASP A 567 2.59 16.13 16.83
N PRO A 568 3.12 17.36 16.75
CA PRO A 568 3.01 18.31 17.86
C PRO A 568 1.61 18.95 17.93
N GLU A 569 1.20 19.43 19.10
CA GLU A 569 -0.05 20.18 19.22
C GLU A 569 0.01 21.53 18.48
N GLY A 570 -1.07 21.88 17.76
CA GLY A 570 -1.24 23.17 17.12
C GLY A 570 -1.14 23.10 15.58
N PRO A 571 -0.64 24.16 14.92
CA PRO A 571 -0.56 24.24 13.45
C PRO A 571 0.78 23.73 12.87
N ALA A 572 1.67 23.21 13.70
CA ALA A 572 2.96 22.70 13.25
C ALA A 572 2.79 21.26 12.75
N GLU A 573 3.15 21.02 11.49
CA GLU A 573 3.28 19.67 10.93
C GLU A 573 4.75 19.25 11.07
N GLY A 574 5.02 18.32 12.00
CA GLY A 574 6.37 17.85 12.33
C GLY A 574 7.21 18.80 13.20
N PHE A 575 8.51 18.50 13.33
CA PHE A 575 9.43 19.31 14.13
C PHE A 575 9.82 20.60 13.39
N ILE A 576 9.53 21.75 14.01
CA ILE A 576 9.98 23.07 13.53
C ILE A 576 11.36 23.37 14.11
N ASP A 577 12.36 23.56 13.24
CA ASP A 577 13.72 23.88 13.67
C ASP A 577 13.80 25.33 14.21
N PRO A 578 14.15 25.54 15.50
CA PRO A 578 14.17 26.88 16.11
C PRO A 578 15.18 27.85 15.49
N SER A 579 16.14 27.36 14.71
CA SER A 579 17.14 28.21 14.03
C SER A 579 16.70 28.70 12.65
N THR A 580 15.71 28.05 12.03
CA THR A 580 15.24 28.38 10.67
C THR A 580 13.75 28.72 10.59
N GLU A 581 12.98 28.49 11.66
CA GLU A 581 11.53 28.65 11.74
C GLU A 581 10.75 27.83 10.68
N LYS A 582 11.33 26.71 10.24
CA LYS A 582 10.76 25.80 9.23
C LYS A 582 10.71 24.36 9.76
N THR A 583 9.76 23.58 9.26
CA THR A 583 9.75 22.13 9.46
C THR A 583 11.06 21.54 8.97
N ARG A 584 11.72 20.76 9.82
CA ARG A 584 12.84 19.90 9.41
C ARG A 584 12.27 18.67 8.74
N THR A 585 12.60 18.48 7.47
CA THR A 585 12.25 17.28 6.71
C THR A 585 13.49 16.42 6.48
N ILE A 586 13.30 15.11 6.48
CA ILE A 586 14.32 14.10 6.19
C ILE A 586 13.88 13.20 5.02
N PRO A 587 14.82 12.67 4.23
CA PRO A 587 14.51 11.82 3.08
C PRO A 587 13.99 10.44 3.50
N LEU A 588 13.23 9.79 2.61
CA LEU A 588 13.03 8.34 2.69
C LEU A 588 14.39 7.63 2.56
N GLU A 589 14.73 6.78 3.51
CA GLU A 589 16.04 6.13 3.62
C GLU A 589 15.86 4.62 3.69
N ILE A 590 16.34 3.88 2.69
CA ILE A 590 16.12 2.43 2.55
C ILE A 590 17.41 1.72 2.17
N MET A 591 17.93 0.88 3.07
CA MET A 591 19.07 0.02 2.78
C MET A 591 18.65 -1.35 2.26
N VAL A 592 19.13 -1.70 1.06
CA VAL A 592 18.85 -2.96 0.36
C VAL A 592 19.92 -4.02 0.67
N GLU A 593 19.53 -5.29 0.75
CA GLU A 593 20.47 -6.41 0.86
C GLU A 593 21.40 -6.48 -0.36
N GLY A 594 22.71 -6.60 -0.10
CA GLY A 594 23.75 -6.63 -1.13
C GLY A 594 24.28 -5.25 -1.55
N GLU A 595 23.53 -4.18 -1.30
CA GLU A 595 23.98 -2.81 -1.55
C GLU A 595 24.92 -2.28 -0.46
N LYS A 596 25.73 -1.27 -0.83
CA LYS A 596 26.74 -0.65 0.04
C LYS A 596 26.29 0.64 0.71
N VAL A 597 25.28 1.31 0.15
CA VAL A 597 24.74 2.59 0.62
C VAL A 597 23.21 2.54 0.57
N PRO A 598 22.50 3.26 1.46
CA PRO A 598 21.05 3.38 1.36
C PRO A 598 20.62 4.09 0.08
N VAL A 599 19.43 3.74 -0.39
CA VAL A 599 18.64 4.56 -1.32
C VAL A 599 18.05 5.72 -0.53
N TYR A 600 18.11 6.92 -1.12
CA TYR A 600 17.55 8.14 -0.55
C TYR A 600 16.47 8.72 -1.47
N GLY A 601 15.34 9.14 -0.89
CA GLY A 601 14.29 9.92 -1.53
C GLY A 601 13.56 9.25 -2.69
N SER A 602 13.51 7.93 -2.73
CA SER A 602 12.70 7.16 -3.67
C SER A 602 12.32 5.79 -3.08
N THR A 603 11.10 5.35 -3.31
CA THR A 603 10.68 3.99 -2.93
C THR A 603 11.37 2.92 -3.78
N LEU A 604 11.45 1.69 -3.27
CA LEU A 604 11.89 0.54 -4.08
C LEU A 604 10.94 0.27 -5.25
N GLU A 605 9.68 0.67 -5.16
CA GLU A 605 8.68 0.56 -6.22
C GLU A 605 8.95 1.54 -7.38
N GLU A 606 9.31 2.79 -7.09
CA GLU A 606 9.72 3.78 -8.09
C GLU A 606 11.02 3.40 -8.81
N LEU A 607 11.97 2.80 -8.09
CA LEU A 607 13.21 2.27 -8.66
C LEU A 607 13.02 0.94 -9.42
N GLY A 608 11.81 0.37 -9.42
CA GLY A 608 11.51 -0.91 -10.07
C GLY A 608 12.06 -2.15 -9.34
N LEU A 609 12.54 -1.99 -8.10
CA LEU A 609 13.18 -2.99 -7.26
C LEU A 609 12.15 -3.82 -6.45
N TYR A 610 11.05 -4.25 -7.06
CA TYR A 610 9.92 -4.96 -6.43
C TYR A 610 10.22 -6.28 -5.71
N LYS A 611 11.47 -6.77 -5.77
CA LYS A 611 11.93 -8.00 -5.11
C LYS A 611 13.17 -7.79 -4.23
N ALA A 612 13.67 -6.56 -4.14
CA ALA A 612 14.76 -6.23 -3.25
C ALA A 612 14.31 -6.42 -1.81
N GLN A 613 15.14 -7.08 -1.01
CA GLN A 613 14.93 -7.23 0.43
C GLN A 613 15.61 -6.04 1.13
N THR A 614 14.95 -5.45 2.13
CA THR A 614 15.56 -4.43 2.97
C THR A 614 16.35 -5.10 4.10
N LYS A 615 17.49 -4.51 4.49
CA LYS A 615 18.25 -4.99 5.67
C LYS A 615 17.49 -4.78 6.98
N LEU A 616 16.60 -3.79 7.01
CA LEU A 616 15.65 -3.54 8.10
C LEU A 616 14.22 -3.78 7.55
N PRO A 617 13.68 -5.01 7.65
CA PRO A 617 12.34 -5.31 7.17
C PRO A 617 11.26 -5.21 8.27
N PHE A 618 10.02 -4.98 7.88
CA PHE A 618 8.82 -4.93 8.73
C PHE A 618 8.35 -6.30 9.24
N ASN A 619 9.26 -7.22 9.54
CA ASN A 619 8.91 -8.60 9.87
C ASN A 619 8.67 -8.85 11.37
N ALA A 620 9.18 -7.98 12.25
CA ALA A 620 9.01 -8.10 13.70
C ALA A 620 7.80 -7.29 14.20
N PHE A 621 7.14 -7.82 15.24
CA PHE A 621 6.23 -7.03 16.06
C PHE A 621 7.03 -5.90 16.74
N GLY A 622 6.50 -4.68 16.79
CA GLY A 622 7.25 -3.53 17.31
C GLY A 622 8.36 -3.01 16.39
N THR A 623 8.31 -3.33 15.08
CA THR A 623 9.16 -2.63 14.08
C THR A 623 8.84 -1.15 14.11
N MET A 624 9.86 -0.29 14.27
CA MET A 624 9.73 1.16 14.35
C MET A 624 10.16 1.82 13.04
N ALA A 625 9.29 2.67 12.50
CA ALA A 625 9.52 3.36 11.25
C ALA A 625 9.03 4.82 11.29
N MET A 626 9.61 5.63 10.42
CA MET A 626 9.28 7.06 10.30
C MET A 626 8.05 7.23 9.42
N ALA A 627 7.08 8.02 9.89
CA ALA A 627 5.92 8.40 9.09
C ALA A 627 6.27 9.56 8.13
N ARG A 628 5.55 9.62 7.02
CA ARG A 628 5.71 10.58 5.92
C ARG A 628 4.39 10.73 5.18
N ASP A 629 4.30 11.72 4.29
CA ASP A 629 3.18 11.81 3.37
C ASP A 629 3.19 10.70 2.33
N GLU A 630 1.99 10.25 1.96
CA GLU A 630 1.76 9.18 0.98
C GLU A 630 2.32 9.49 -0.43
N PHE A 631 2.53 10.77 -0.76
CA PHE A 631 2.92 11.25 -2.10
C PHE A 631 4.20 12.09 -2.13
N GLU A 632 4.92 12.20 -1.00
CA GLU A 632 6.17 12.94 -0.91
C GLU A 632 7.16 12.12 -0.07
N ASP A 633 8.14 11.51 -0.73
CA ASP A 633 9.10 10.61 -0.08
C ASP A 633 10.01 11.34 0.93
N ASN A 634 10.20 12.64 0.76
CA ASN A 634 11.10 13.46 1.58
C ASN A 634 10.38 14.36 2.60
N SER A 635 9.13 14.07 2.97
CA SER A 635 8.38 14.88 3.95
C SER A 635 8.40 14.35 5.40
N ALA A 636 9.07 13.22 5.66
CA ALA A 636 9.25 12.70 7.01
C ALA A 636 9.88 13.75 7.93
N SER A 637 9.45 13.81 9.20
CA SER A 637 9.93 14.81 10.16
C SER A 637 10.09 14.23 11.57
N SER A 638 9.03 14.23 12.38
CA SER A 638 9.08 13.76 13.78
C SER A 638 8.09 12.63 14.10
N GLN A 639 7.12 12.38 13.22
CA GLN A 639 6.10 11.35 13.44
C GLN A 639 6.68 9.94 13.26
N VAL A 640 6.47 9.08 14.25
CA VAL A 640 6.96 7.69 14.27
C VAL A 640 5.81 6.72 14.52
N PHE A 641 5.94 5.51 13.99
CA PHE A 641 4.97 4.44 14.23
C PHE A 641 5.63 3.08 14.49
N TRP A 642 4.93 2.27 15.28
CA TRP A 642 5.27 0.88 15.57
C TRP A 642 4.25 -0.07 14.96
N LEU A 643 4.72 -1.14 14.32
CA LEU A 643 3.86 -2.15 13.71
C LEU A 643 3.36 -3.18 14.75
N LEU A 644 2.04 -3.26 14.95
CA LEU A 644 1.37 -4.19 15.88
C LEU A 644 0.96 -5.53 15.25
N LYS A 645 1.27 -5.75 13.98
CA LYS A 645 0.77 -6.92 13.25
C LYS A 645 1.92 -7.73 12.67
N GLU A 646 1.88 -9.05 12.88
CA GLU A 646 2.70 -9.96 12.08
C GLU A 646 2.34 -9.78 10.60
N SER A 647 3.30 -9.29 9.83
CA SER A 647 3.04 -8.76 8.50
C SER A 647 2.35 -9.74 7.56
N GLU A 648 1.34 -9.25 6.85
CA GLU A 648 0.67 -9.98 5.77
C GLU A 648 1.63 -10.13 4.59
N LEU A 649 2.41 -11.21 4.64
CA LEU A 649 3.35 -11.55 3.58
C LEU A 649 2.61 -11.76 2.27
N THR A 650 3.17 -11.19 1.20
CA THR A 650 2.84 -11.63 -0.15
C THR A 650 3.17 -13.13 -0.33
N PRO A 651 2.61 -13.83 -1.34
CA PRO A 651 2.99 -15.22 -1.66
C PRO A 651 4.48 -15.43 -1.97
N SER A 652 5.25 -14.35 -2.10
CA SER A 652 6.71 -14.29 -2.25
C SER A 652 7.48 -14.18 -0.91
N ASN A 653 6.81 -14.19 0.24
CA ASN A 653 7.36 -13.90 1.58
C ASN A 653 7.95 -12.48 1.75
N ALA A 654 7.63 -11.55 0.85
CA ALA A 654 7.99 -10.13 0.97
C ALA A 654 6.86 -9.34 1.64
N ASN A 655 7.23 -8.34 2.44
CA ASN A 655 6.32 -7.41 3.09
C ASN A 655 5.72 -6.39 2.11
N ILE A 656 4.59 -5.79 2.47
CA ILE A 656 3.94 -4.73 1.69
C ILE A 656 4.45 -3.34 2.11
N LEU A 657 5.01 -3.21 3.32
CA LEU A 657 5.58 -1.96 3.86
C LEU A 657 7.08 -1.79 3.55
N ASP A 658 7.79 -2.88 3.29
CA ASP A 658 9.21 -2.86 2.93
C ASP A 658 9.41 -2.02 1.65
N GLY A 659 10.41 -1.15 1.66
CA GLY A 659 10.71 -0.28 0.54
C GLY A 659 9.80 0.93 0.34
N ARG A 660 8.84 1.18 1.25
CA ARG A 660 7.95 2.35 1.23
C ARG A 660 8.14 3.31 2.42
N TYR A 661 8.66 2.81 3.54
CA TYR A 661 8.97 3.57 4.75
C TYR A 661 10.40 3.28 5.22
N ALA A 662 11.02 4.26 5.87
CA ALA A 662 12.31 4.09 6.53
C ALA A 662 12.09 3.37 7.88
N VAL A 663 12.39 2.07 7.93
CA VAL A 663 12.59 1.36 9.20
C VAL A 663 13.94 1.76 9.76
N PHE A 664 13.98 2.17 11.03
CA PHE A 664 15.22 2.64 11.66
C PHE A 664 15.42 2.10 13.09
N GLY A 665 14.51 1.29 13.60
CA GLY A 665 14.66 0.64 14.90
C GLY A 665 13.66 -0.49 15.17
N TYR A 666 13.88 -1.19 16.27
CA TYR A 666 13.00 -2.25 16.75
C TYR A 666 12.87 -2.20 18.27
N VAL A 667 11.66 -2.47 18.79
CA VAL A 667 11.45 -2.75 20.21
C VAL A 667 12.00 -4.15 20.53
N THR A 668 12.84 -4.28 21.56
CA THR A 668 13.54 -5.53 21.93
C THR A 668 13.17 -6.09 23.31
N ASN A 669 12.42 -5.32 24.10
CA ASN A 669 11.80 -5.77 25.34
C ASN A 669 10.43 -5.11 25.52
N ASN A 670 9.50 -5.87 26.10
CA ASN A 670 8.11 -5.50 26.36
C ASN A 670 7.34 -5.14 25.09
N GLU A 671 7.79 -5.64 23.93
CA GLU A 671 7.17 -5.41 22.63
C GLU A 671 5.68 -5.75 22.66
N GLU A 672 5.28 -6.83 23.34
CA GLU A 672 3.90 -7.28 23.49
C GLU A 672 2.96 -6.22 24.11
N LEU A 673 3.48 -5.32 24.95
CA LEU A 673 2.68 -4.28 25.62
C LEU A 673 2.25 -3.15 24.66
N LEU A 674 2.86 -3.05 23.46
CA LEU A 674 2.42 -2.07 22.46
C LEU A 674 0.97 -2.33 22.01
N ALA A 675 0.48 -3.57 22.11
CA ALA A 675 -0.90 -3.93 21.78
C ALA A 675 -1.93 -3.37 22.77
N ASP A 676 -1.51 -3.05 23.99
CA ASP A 676 -2.38 -2.48 25.03
C ASP A 676 -2.47 -0.93 24.96
N LEU A 677 -1.60 -0.29 24.17
CA LEU A 677 -1.58 1.17 23.99
C LEU A 677 -2.80 1.66 23.20
N LYS A 678 -3.35 2.80 23.62
CA LYS A 678 -4.56 3.42 23.09
C LYS A 678 -4.33 4.89 22.73
N VAL A 679 -5.25 5.42 21.91
CA VAL A 679 -5.29 6.86 21.63
C VAL A 679 -5.49 7.62 22.94
N GLY A 680 -4.58 8.57 23.21
CA GLY A 680 -4.56 9.37 24.43
C GLY A 680 -3.67 8.81 25.54
N ASP A 681 -3.06 7.62 25.43
CA ASP A 681 -1.98 7.25 26.36
C ASP A 681 -0.78 8.19 26.18
N VAL A 682 0.04 8.40 27.21
CA VAL A 682 1.05 9.49 27.23
C VAL A 682 2.45 8.92 27.31
N ILE A 683 3.35 9.35 26.43
CA ILE A 683 4.79 9.13 26.58
C ILE A 683 5.25 10.04 27.74
N GLU A 684 5.66 9.46 28.86
CA GLU A 684 6.17 10.25 30.00
C GLU A 684 7.59 10.78 29.70
N SER A 685 8.45 9.94 29.15
CA SER A 685 9.75 10.31 28.61
C SER A 685 10.26 9.32 27.55
N ILE A 686 11.15 9.78 26.67
CA ILE A 686 12.08 8.91 25.95
C ILE A 686 13.51 9.29 26.37
N GLU A 687 14.29 8.33 26.85
CA GLU A 687 15.63 8.58 27.40
C GLU A 687 16.69 7.70 26.72
N VAL A 688 17.87 8.27 26.45
CA VAL A 688 18.97 7.53 25.81
C VAL A 688 19.74 6.72 26.85
N VAL A 689 19.75 5.39 26.66
CA VAL A 689 20.39 4.41 27.55
C VAL A 689 21.85 4.18 27.15
N SER A 690 22.14 4.16 25.84
CA SER A 690 23.49 3.96 25.32
C SER A 690 23.63 4.43 23.87
N GLY A 691 24.88 4.65 23.43
CA GLY A 691 25.20 4.96 22.04
C GLY A 691 24.98 6.41 21.61
N LEU A 692 24.77 7.34 22.57
CA LEU A 692 24.68 8.77 22.29
C LEU A 692 25.95 9.31 21.60
N ASP A 693 27.13 8.79 21.94
CA ASP A 693 28.41 9.13 21.32
C ASP A 693 28.46 8.86 19.80
N ASN A 694 27.54 8.04 19.28
CA ASN A 694 27.41 7.79 17.85
C ASN A 694 26.62 8.89 17.11
N LEU A 695 25.99 9.83 17.82
CA LEU A 695 25.24 10.94 17.23
C LEU A 695 26.20 12.04 16.73
N ALA A 696 26.35 12.15 15.42
CA ALA A 696 27.08 13.22 14.77
C ALA A 696 26.14 14.38 14.42
N ASN A 697 26.69 15.61 14.42
CA ASN A 697 25.98 16.85 14.14
C ASN A 697 24.69 17.07 14.98
N PRO A 698 24.72 16.89 16.32
CA PRO A 698 23.57 17.23 17.15
C PRO A 698 23.19 18.70 16.93
N SER A 699 21.93 18.95 16.64
CA SER A 699 21.39 20.29 16.39
C SER A 699 20.93 20.97 17.67
N TYR A 700 20.71 20.20 18.74
CA TYR A 700 20.51 20.73 20.07
C TYR A 700 21.84 21.33 20.57
N LYS A 701 21.75 22.48 21.23
CA LYS A 701 22.92 23.05 21.90
C LYS A 701 23.16 22.24 23.17
N ILE A 702 24.23 21.45 23.19
CA ILE A 702 24.77 20.92 24.43
C ILE A 702 25.07 22.12 25.33
N ALA A 703 24.29 22.27 26.40
CA ALA A 703 24.59 23.20 27.48
C ALA A 703 25.74 22.57 28.30
N GLY A 704 26.97 22.99 27.99
CA GLY A 704 28.18 22.59 28.73
C GLY A 704 28.38 23.33 30.04
#